data_AF-A0A850B7E6-F1
#
_entry.id   AF-A0A850B7E6-F1
#
_cell.length_a   1.000
_cell.length_b   1.000
_cell.length_c   1.000
_cell.angle_alpha   90.00
_cell.angle_beta   90.00
_cell.angle_gamma   90.00
#
_symmetry.space_group_name_H-M   'P 1'
#
loop_
_entity.id
_entity.type
_entity.pdbx_description
1 polymer ?
#
loop_
_entity_poly.entity_id
_entity_poly.type
_entity_poly.pdbx_seq_one_letter_code
_entity_poly.pdbx_strand_id
1 'polypeptide(L)'
;MRRRRAITGALGAALLAGAITDANAAPKLRVQVDQRGDFILIGNTLGHDCAPGVPAPITGTVGACGSNTGDAAPDVFWRADSPSLGQAEANTTVAAANARSTAWLPLPAGAVPSHAFLYWAARRANVGTDISVTLEREGIFSTSVTAIEALPLTVSPNNFYQSVADVTAIVQANGAGAYRVTGVESTDFINSNSSYHFAGWWMVVLYELAGDPLRNLVVYDGLDLIQSGSSQSVTLFDIVVPIAVASGRLGVVAYKGDAAVSGDQIFFNGGASLTDALNPATNFFNGTRSSLGVAGTMAGDLPHLPGTAQSLSGIDIDVVDVKSKLSAGQTSASIIASTSNDQYFLSGLATSIPTVRPHFGGASKTVTDLNGGSLLPGDQLEYAIVIKNNGNDTSQATQLSDPLPAGVTFVPGSLQITAGPNMGSKSDAALDDQGEYDAPTSTVVVRLGAGANGTQGGSLMVGETTAVSFKVTVNAGFFGTISNQATISSSGQQGALPKDTPTDGNGVGAGSPPTVIVADQCAADVQCSAPLPRCNTALIPKICVECLNNAHCPSDKPTCDGVTNTCVCIPTGNEVCDGLDNNCDGSIDEGNPDGGAMCSTGNPGVCDIGTTDCVGGAVVCSDVTLPGSLAEICGNGEDEDCDGNLNNDCPDTDMDLLPDWLEAQIGTDANDADSDDDGLRDGDEGDPGGDADGDLVPNALDVDSDNDGLLDGTEAGSDCSDPATDMAKGYCVPDADMGATVTDPLSWDTDSGGASDGSEDANLNGALDAGEGDAGAGGDDAGILDSDGDGLGDVLEGFLGTDPGDSDTDDDGTADGSEANPSLDMDGDGLVGPRDTDSDNDALFDGTEAGSDCSDAGTDLSKGHCIPDADSGATRTSPILMDTDGGGLRDGSEDFNLNGATDGGEGNALDGGDDGVLGDGDGDGLSDGLEATLGSNSADADSDDDGLLDGEEPNPADDTNGDGAPNVVDADSDGDGLFDGTERGEDCGDAATNPAAGACIADGDMGATRTVSLVADTDGGGALDGDEDSDKDGVFENGERDPNDPTDDNEEKCLVDADCGGLMSGRVCDAAIFMCIDGCRGMGGNGCPQGMVCTSADNSIGTCENGAGGAGGSGGMGGQGGVGGSGGQGGGKG
;
A
#
# COMPACT_ATOMS: atom_id res chain seq x y z
N MET A 1 -59.22 0.20 -3.08
CA MET A 1 -60.25 -0.19 -2.05
C MET A 1 -60.52 -1.70 -2.10
N ARG A 2 -60.42 -2.38 -0.95
CA ARG A 2 -60.68 -3.82 -0.65
C ARG A 2 -59.58 -4.76 -1.13
N ARG A 3 -58.65 -5.26 -0.29
CA ARG A 3 -58.78 -5.90 1.05
C ARG A 3 -59.69 -7.14 1.01
N ARG A 4 -59.09 -8.34 0.89
CA ARG A 4 -59.03 -9.38 1.95
C ARG A 4 -58.93 -10.83 1.42
N ARG A 5 -57.85 -11.48 1.86
CA ARG A 5 -57.76 -12.72 2.66
C ARG A 5 -58.16 -14.06 2.04
N ALA A 6 -57.12 -14.88 1.87
CA ALA A 6 -56.85 -16.14 2.58
C ALA A 6 -57.85 -17.32 2.41
N ILE A 7 -57.29 -18.51 2.17
CA ILE A 7 -57.46 -19.73 2.99
C ILE A 7 -56.53 -20.84 2.46
N THR A 8 -55.45 -21.06 3.22
CA THR A 8 -54.87 -22.32 3.72
C THR A 8 -54.87 -23.59 2.85
N GLY A 9 -53.65 -24.11 2.64
CA GLY A 9 -53.34 -25.55 2.62
C GLY A 9 -51.99 -25.77 3.32
N ALA A 10 -52.02 -26.42 4.49
CA ALA A 10 -50.86 -26.72 5.31
C ALA A 10 -50.40 -28.18 5.17
N LEU A 11 -49.12 -28.39 5.48
CA LEU A 11 -48.38 -29.63 5.83
C LEU A 11 -47.76 -30.47 4.71
N GLY A 12 -46.42 -30.44 4.71
CA GLY A 12 -45.53 -31.48 4.18
C GLY A 12 -44.07 -31.17 4.48
N ALA A 13 -43.66 -31.27 5.75
CA ALA A 13 -42.29 -31.06 6.21
C ALA A 13 -41.27 -32.00 5.54
N ALA A 14 -40.13 -31.46 5.12
CA ALA A 14 -38.90 -32.19 4.88
C ALA A 14 -37.68 -31.32 5.24
N LEU A 15 -37.09 -31.68 6.39
CA LEU A 15 -35.73 -31.47 6.89
C LEU A 15 -34.98 -30.15 6.60
N LEU A 16 -34.71 -29.45 7.71
CA LEU A 16 -33.57 -28.56 7.89
C LEU A 16 -32.25 -29.29 7.54
N ALA A 17 -31.42 -28.63 6.74
CA ALA A 17 -29.97 -28.60 6.88
C ALA A 17 -29.54 -27.20 6.48
N GLY A 18 -29.18 -26.37 7.46
CA GLY A 18 -28.44 -25.14 7.19
C GLY A 18 -27.03 -25.54 6.79
N ALA A 19 -26.54 -24.97 5.70
CA ALA A 19 -25.12 -24.90 5.40
C ALA A 19 -24.80 -23.40 5.39
N ILE A 20 -23.91 -23.06 6.31
CA ILE A 20 -23.18 -21.80 6.42
C ILE A 20 -22.06 -21.92 5.37
N THR A 21 -21.83 -20.89 4.56
CA THR A 21 -20.67 -20.79 3.66
C THR A 21 -19.91 -19.53 4.05
N ASP A 22 -18.93 -19.69 4.94
CA ASP A 22 -17.87 -18.69 5.13
C ASP A 22 -16.92 -18.85 3.92
N ALA A 23 -16.74 -17.79 3.12
CA ALA A 23 -15.69 -17.70 2.12
C ALA A 23 -14.33 -17.85 2.83
N ASN A 24 -13.41 -18.62 2.25
CA ASN A 24 -12.10 -18.87 2.87
C ASN A 24 -11.03 -18.19 2.00
N ALA A 25 -10.41 -17.14 2.53
CA ALA A 25 -9.25 -16.45 1.95
C ALA A 25 -8.13 -17.44 1.54
N ALA A 26 -7.39 -17.14 0.49
CA ALA A 26 -6.21 -17.91 0.09
C ALA A 26 -5.01 -17.61 1.01
N PRO A 27 -4.05 -18.56 1.21
CA PRO A 27 -2.84 -18.28 1.97
C PRO A 27 -2.01 -17.11 1.40
N LYS A 28 -1.69 -16.11 2.22
CA LYS A 28 -0.97 -14.87 1.88
C LYS A 28 0.55 -15.08 1.77
N LEU A 29 1.20 -14.42 0.80
CA LEU A 29 2.66 -14.46 0.62
C LEU A 29 3.37 -13.62 1.70
N ARG A 30 4.26 -14.23 2.48
CA ARG A 30 5.08 -13.54 3.50
C ARG A 30 6.43 -13.10 2.99
N VAL A 31 7.15 -14.00 2.32
CA VAL A 31 8.51 -13.75 1.83
C VAL A 31 8.85 -14.71 0.71
N GLN A 32 9.59 -14.22 -0.30
CA GLN A 32 10.20 -15.03 -1.35
C GLN A 32 11.65 -14.61 -1.58
N VAL A 33 12.59 -15.54 -1.42
CA VAL A 33 14.03 -15.28 -1.59
C VAL A 33 14.75 -16.38 -2.35
N ASP A 34 15.76 -16.01 -3.14
CA ASP A 34 16.68 -16.96 -3.74
C ASP A 34 18.01 -16.94 -3.01
N GLN A 35 18.33 -18.02 -2.32
CA GLN A 35 19.56 -18.09 -1.55
C GLN A 35 20.14 -19.50 -1.50
N ARG A 36 21.43 -19.59 -1.19
CA ARG A 36 22.08 -20.87 -0.93
C ARG A 36 21.75 -21.27 0.49
N GLY A 37 20.73 -22.10 0.65
CA GLY A 37 20.09 -22.23 1.93
C GLY A 37 18.88 -23.13 1.90
N ASP A 38 18.23 -23.25 3.04
CA ASP A 38 17.00 -24.03 3.21
C ASP A 38 16.17 -23.36 4.31
N PHE A 39 15.01 -23.93 4.60
CA PHE A 39 14.20 -23.53 5.75
C PHE A 39 14.24 -24.58 6.86
N ILE A 40 13.97 -24.14 8.09
CA ILE A 40 13.73 -25.01 9.24
C ILE A 40 12.39 -24.63 9.86
N LEU A 41 11.52 -25.63 10.04
CA LEU A 41 10.30 -25.49 10.83
C LEU A 41 10.50 -26.09 12.23
N ILE A 42 10.19 -25.29 13.24
CA ILE A 42 10.08 -25.75 14.63
C ILE A 42 8.77 -25.29 15.22
N GLY A 43 8.38 -25.88 16.34
CA GLY A 43 7.18 -25.51 17.07
C GLY A 43 6.82 -26.58 18.06
N ASN A 44 5.85 -26.29 18.92
CA ASN A 44 5.36 -27.24 19.89
C ASN A 44 3.94 -26.88 20.33
N THR A 45 3.18 -27.88 20.76
CA THR A 45 1.85 -27.68 21.34
C THR A 45 1.95 -27.12 22.75
N LEU A 46 0.93 -26.36 23.16
CA LEU A 46 0.75 -25.92 24.54
C LEU A 46 -0.18 -26.86 25.32
N GLY A 47 -0.84 -27.81 24.64
CA GLY A 47 -1.77 -28.76 25.23
C GLY A 47 -1.31 -30.22 25.18
N HIS A 48 -1.98 -31.08 25.95
CA HIS A 48 -1.87 -32.53 25.85
C HIS A 48 -3.24 -33.17 25.80
N ASP A 49 -3.51 -33.93 24.74
CA ASP A 49 -4.64 -34.86 24.64
C ASP A 49 -4.39 -36.08 25.57
N CYS A 50 -5.32 -36.38 26.48
CA CYS A 50 -5.23 -37.53 27.38
C CYS A 50 -6.05 -38.75 26.93
N ALA A 51 -6.55 -38.74 25.70
CA ALA A 51 -7.30 -39.84 25.11
C ALA A 51 -6.48 -41.14 25.07
N PRO A 52 -7.14 -42.32 25.17
CA PRO A 52 -6.45 -43.60 25.06
C PRO A 52 -5.84 -43.78 23.66
N GLY A 53 -4.52 -43.87 23.57
CA GLY A 53 -3.80 -44.07 22.30
C GLY A 53 -2.78 -42.99 22.01
N VAL A 54 -2.91 -41.82 22.64
CA VAL A 54 -1.95 -40.73 22.53
C VAL A 54 -0.57 -41.20 22.98
N PRO A 55 0.48 -41.04 22.15
CA PRO A 55 1.83 -41.40 22.51
C PRO A 55 2.32 -40.67 23.76
N ALA A 56 2.92 -41.42 24.70
CA ALA A 56 3.51 -40.81 25.89
C ALA A 56 4.71 -39.90 25.52
N PRO A 57 4.91 -38.77 26.23
CA PRO A 57 6.08 -37.92 26.02
C PRO A 57 7.37 -38.68 26.31
N ILE A 58 8.41 -38.42 25.52
CA ILE A 58 9.77 -38.91 25.77
C ILE A 58 10.37 -38.18 26.98
N THR A 59 10.14 -36.87 27.09
CA THR A 59 10.48 -36.06 28.27
C THR A 59 9.30 -35.15 28.61
N GLY A 60 8.84 -35.24 29.85
CA GLY A 60 7.66 -34.56 30.36
C GLY A 60 6.78 -35.54 31.15
N THR A 61 5.95 -35.02 32.06
CA THR A 61 5.03 -35.85 32.85
C THR A 61 3.60 -35.38 32.72
N VAL A 62 2.71 -36.31 32.36
CA VAL A 62 1.27 -36.08 32.29
C VAL A 62 0.65 -36.54 33.61
N GLY A 63 0.00 -35.62 34.31
CA GLY A 63 -0.66 -35.82 35.60
C GLY A 63 -2.14 -36.14 35.45
N ALA A 64 -2.98 -35.54 36.30
CA ALA A 64 -4.43 -35.69 36.20
C ALA A 64 -4.97 -34.92 34.98
N CYS A 65 -5.90 -35.53 34.24
CA CYS A 65 -6.48 -34.98 32.99
C CYS A 65 -7.96 -34.60 33.10
N GLY A 66 -8.54 -34.56 34.30
CA GLY A 66 -9.97 -34.30 34.45
C GLY A 66 -10.84 -35.49 34.02
N SER A 67 -12.03 -35.21 33.48
CA SER A 67 -13.12 -36.19 33.28
C SER A 67 -13.60 -36.36 31.83
N ASN A 68 -13.23 -35.48 30.90
CA ASN A 68 -13.73 -35.46 29.51
C ASN A 68 -12.65 -35.75 28.44
N THR A 69 -11.77 -36.72 28.70
CA THR A 69 -10.60 -37.06 27.85
C THR A 69 -10.94 -37.93 26.64
N GLY A 70 -12.14 -37.79 26.08
CA GLY A 70 -12.68 -38.69 25.06
C GLY A 70 -12.84 -38.05 23.69
N ASP A 71 -12.65 -36.74 23.60
CA ASP A 71 -12.56 -36.03 22.33
C ASP A 71 -11.14 -36.17 21.74
N ALA A 72 -10.93 -35.65 20.53
CA ALA A 72 -9.65 -35.72 19.82
C ALA A 72 -8.81 -34.44 20.03
N ALA A 73 -8.99 -33.74 21.16
CA ALA A 73 -8.39 -32.44 21.42
C ALA A 73 -7.60 -32.42 22.74
N PRO A 74 -6.79 -31.38 22.99
CA PRO A 74 -6.06 -31.26 24.25
C PRO A 74 -6.97 -31.13 25.48
N ASP A 75 -6.58 -31.79 26.58
CA ASP A 75 -7.30 -31.81 27.87
C ASP A 75 -6.65 -30.94 28.96
N VAL A 76 -5.32 -30.78 28.89
CA VAL A 76 -4.52 -30.09 29.91
C VAL A 76 -3.36 -29.33 29.27
N PHE A 77 -2.93 -28.23 29.88
CA PHE A 77 -1.81 -27.42 29.40
C PHE A 77 -0.45 -27.91 29.87
N TRP A 78 0.56 -27.74 29.03
CA TRP A 78 1.98 -27.94 29.37
C TRP A 78 2.57 -26.72 30.05
N ARG A 79 3.47 -26.99 31.02
CA ARG A 79 4.37 -25.99 31.60
C ARG A 79 5.83 -26.44 31.51
N ALA A 80 6.51 -25.96 30.48
CA ALA A 80 7.95 -26.14 30.30
C ALA A 80 8.75 -25.25 31.29
N ASP A 81 9.36 -25.89 32.30
CA ASP A 81 10.06 -25.38 33.51
C ASP A 81 9.50 -25.89 34.84
N SER A 82 8.46 -26.73 34.79
CA SER A 82 7.83 -27.29 35.99
C SER A 82 7.95 -28.82 36.02
N PRO A 83 8.18 -29.43 37.20
CA PRO A 83 8.37 -28.80 38.52
C PRO A 83 9.76 -28.19 38.75
N SER A 84 10.67 -28.31 37.77
CA SER A 84 11.97 -27.63 37.78
C SER A 84 12.50 -27.39 36.36
N LEU A 85 13.50 -26.51 36.24
CA LEU A 85 14.15 -26.17 34.97
C LEU A 85 14.63 -27.42 34.22
N GLY A 86 14.43 -27.44 32.90
CA GLY A 86 14.70 -28.59 32.05
C GLY A 86 13.67 -29.74 32.13
N GLN A 87 12.52 -29.52 32.78
CA GLN A 87 11.40 -30.46 32.83
C GLN A 87 10.12 -29.83 32.26
N ALA A 88 9.13 -30.67 31.97
CA ALA A 88 7.79 -30.23 31.60
C ALA A 88 6.75 -31.09 32.30
N GLU A 89 5.63 -30.49 32.69
CA GLU A 89 4.47 -31.23 33.18
C GLU A 89 3.18 -30.69 32.59
N ALA A 90 2.20 -31.58 32.40
CA ALA A 90 0.84 -31.22 32.02
C ALA A 90 -0.14 -31.85 33.00
N ASN A 91 -1.04 -31.05 33.58
CA ASN A 91 -2.07 -31.53 34.51
C ASN A 91 -3.11 -30.42 34.75
N THR A 92 -4.22 -30.76 35.42
CA THR A 92 -5.32 -29.83 35.75
C THR A 92 -4.97 -28.63 36.63
N THR A 93 -3.72 -28.44 37.05
CA THR A 93 -3.30 -27.25 37.83
C THR A 93 -2.55 -26.22 36.99
N VAL A 94 -2.17 -26.56 35.75
CA VAL A 94 -1.59 -25.62 34.79
C VAL A 94 -2.72 -24.87 34.09
N ALA A 95 -2.83 -23.57 34.36
CA ALA A 95 -3.79 -22.69 33.68
C ALA A 95 -3.23 -22.17 32.35
N ALA A 96 -4.09 -21.82 31.40
CA ALA A 96 -3.74 -21.28 30.08
C ALA A 96 -2.69 -20.15 30.15
N ALA A 97 -2.89 -19.15 31.04
CA ALA A 97 -1.96 -18.03 31.22
C ALA A 97 -0.54 -18.43 31.70
N ASN A 98 -0.35 -19.66 32.20
CA ASN A 98 0.96 -20.19 32.57
C ASN A 98 1.48 -21.25 31.58
N ALA A 99 0.72 -21.53 30.52
CA ALA A 99 1.10 -22.49 29.51
C ALA A 99 2.35 -22.00 28.78
N ARG A 100 3.27 -22.93 28.55
CA ARG A 100 4.50 -22.69 27.80
C ARG A 100 5.11 -23.98 27.33
N SER A 101 5.65 -23.95 26.13
CA SER A 101 6.37 -25.07 25.53
C SER A 101 7.62 -24.59 24.81
N THR A 102 8.56 -25.50 24.62
CA THR A 102 9.89 -25.23 24.07
C THR A 102 10.12 -26.11 22.86
N ALA A 103 10.70 -25.53 21.81
CA ALA A 103 11.20 -26.23 20.64
C ALA A 103 12.67 -25.89 20.40
N TRP A 104 13.45 -26.90 20.03
CA TRP A 104 14.85 -26.74 19.68
C TRP A 104 15.01 -26.36 18.21
N LEU A 105 15.75 -25.27 17.93
CA LEU A 105 16.17 -24.81 16.61
C LEU A 105 17.52 -25.43 16.20
N PRO A 106 17.56 -26.39 15.26
CA PRO A 106 18.77 -27.10 14.85
C PRO A 106 19.48 -26.43 13.65
N LEU A 107 19.87 -25.15 13.79
CA LEU A 107 20.61 -24.49 12.71
C LEU A 107 21.91 -25.25 12.38
N PRO A 108 22.18 -25.55 11.09
CA PRO A 108 23.43 -26.16 10.67
C PRO A 108 24.66 -25.34 11.09
N ALA A 109 25.78 -26.02 11.32
CA ALA A 109 27.01 -25.32 11.66
C ALA A 109 27.47 -24.41 10.51
N GLY A 110 27.61 -23.12 10.79
CA GLY A 110 27.98 -22.11 9.80
C GLY A 110 26.80 -21.55 9.01
N ALA A 111 25.56 -21.95 9.32
CA ALA A 111 24.38 -21.31 8.76
C ALA A 111 24.15 -19.93 9.39
N VAL A 112 23.71 -18.98 8.58
CA VAL A 112 23.33 -17.62 8.99
C VAL A 112 21.83 -17.44 8.75
N PRO A 113 21.01 -17.18 9.77
CA PRO A 113 19.59 -16.89 9.56
C PRO A 113 19.41 -15.65 8.69
N SER A 114 18.64 -15.76 7.60
CA SER A 114 18.26 -14.62 6.77
C SER A 114 16.90 -14.05 7.17
N HIS A 115 15.93 -14.92 7.48
CA HIS A 115 14.58 -14.53 7.95
C HIS A 115 14.11 -15.50 9.05
N ALA A 116 13.34 -15.01 10.02
CA ALA A 116 12.66 -15.84 10.99
C ALA A 116 11.31 -15.24 11.43
N PHE A 117 10.22 -16.00 11.24
CA PHE A 117 8.87 -15.57 11.63
C PHE A 117 8.31 -16.52 12.70
N LEU A 118 7.81 -15.94 13.78
CA LEU A 118 7.17 -16.65 14.90
C LEU A 118 5.65 -16.51 14.78
N TYR A 119 4.95 -17.64 14.82
CA TYR A 119 3.50 -17.73 14.76
C TYR A 119 2.94 -18.36 16.04
N TRP A 120 1.80 -17.87 16.51
CA TRP A 120 1.04 -18.50 17.59
C TRP A 120 -0.46 -18.45 17.29
N ALA A 121 -1.16 -19.50 17.70
CA ALA A 121 -2.56 -19.69 17.37
C ALA A 121 -3.26 -20.54 18.41
N ALA A 122 -4.53 -20.26 18.65
CA ALA A 122 -5.38 -21.07 19.53
C ALA A 122 -6.87 -20.82 19.31
N ARG A 123 -7.69 -21.69 19.90
CA ARG A 123 -9.11 -21.40 20.12
C ARG A 123 -9.31 -20.47 21.31
N ARG A 124 -10.06 -19.39 21.12
CA ARG A 124 -10.37 -18.35 22.10
C ARG A 124 -11.88 -18.28 22.40
N ALA A 125 -12.20 -17.62 23.52
CA ALA A 125 -13.57 -17.55 24.02
C ALA A 125 -14.38 -16.46 23.33
N ASN A 126 -13.72 -15.35 23.00
CA ASN A 126 -14.30 -14.16 22.38
C ASN A 126 -13.74 -14.00 20.95
N VAL A 127 -14.40 -13.17 20.14
CA VAL A 127 -13.92 -12.75 18.81
C VAL A 127 -12.66 -11.86 18.99
N GLY A 128 -11.83 -11.73 17.94
CA GLY A 128 -10.60 -10.93 17.92
C GLY A 128 -9.31 -11.78 18.02
N THR A 129 -8.15 -11.14 18.19
CA THR A 129 -6.83 -11.81 18.14
C THR A 129 -5.99 -11.59 19.41
N ASP A 130 -4.89 -12.35 19.58
CA ASP A 130 -3.91 -12.11 20.64
C ASP A 130 -2.61 -11.65 19.99
N ILE A 131 -2.35 -10.36 20.12
CA ILE A 131 -1.30 -9.65 19.39
C ILE A 131 0.05 -9.68 20.12
N SER A 132 0.18 -10.37 21.26
CA SER A 132 1.46 -10.35 22.00
C SER A 132 1.78 -11.63 22.75
N VAL A 133 3.01 -12.11 22.59
CA VAL A 133 3.53 -13.26 23.34
C VAL A 133 4.90 -12.96 23.92
N THR A 134 5.34 -13.77 24.87
CA THR A 134 6.72 -13.73 25.35
C THR A 134 7.53 -14.82 24.68
N LEU A 135 8.56 -14.42 23.94
CA LEU A 135 9.60 -15.29 23.41
C LEU A 135 10.80 -15.27 24.36
N GLU A 136 11.32 -16.45 24.71
CA GLU A 136 12.46 -16.54 25.60
C GLU A 136 13.39 -17.71 25.29
N ARG A 137 14.63 -17.54 25.73
CA ARG A 137 15.62 -18.60 25.87
C ARG A 137 16.13 -18.60 27.28
N GLU A 138 15.90 -19.71 27.98
CA GLU A 138 16.16 -19.82 29.41
C GLU A 138 17.60 -19.40 29.76
N GLY A 139 17.74 -18.34 30.58
CA GLY A 139 19.02 -17.81 31.03
C GLY A 139 19.80 -16.98 29.99
N ILE A 140 19.22 -16.72 28.81
CA ILE A 140 19.82 -15.91 27.74
C ILE A 140 19.00 -14.62 27.56
N PHE A 141 17.72 -14.72 27.21
CA PHE A 141 16.83 -13.57 27.04
C PHE A 141 15.37 -13.95 27.34
N SER A 142 14.55 -12.95 27.61
CA SER A 142 13.08 -13.04 27.67
C SER A 142 12.54 -11.68 27.25
N THR A 143 11.73 -11.64 26.19
CA THR A 143 11.19 -10.41 25.63
C THR A 143 9.75 -10.60 25.21
N SER A 144 8.96 -9.54 25.33
CA SER A 144 7.67 -9.46 24.64
C SER A 144 7.93 -9.31 23.15
N VAL A 145 7.09 -9.95 22.34
CA VAL A 145 7.08 -9.85 20.88
C VAL A 145 5.65 -9.49 20.49
N THR A 146 5.51 -8.44 19.68
CA THR A 146 4.23 -7.94 19.18
C THR A 146 4.02 -8.48 17.77
N ALA A 147 2.77 -8.81 17.45
CA ALA A 147 2.41 -9.24 16.11
C ALA A 147 2.59 -8.08 15.11
N ILE A 148 3.13 -8.40 13.94
CA ILE A 148 3.08 -7.52 12.76
C ILE A 148 1.78 -7.70 11.98
N GLU A 149 1.07 -8.82 12.22
CA GLU A 149 -0.21 -9.15 11.59
C GLU A 149 -0.94 -10.22 12.43
N ALA A 150 -2.27 -10.22 12.39
CA ALA A 150 -3.09 -11.18 13.12
C ALA A 150 -4.41 -11.49 12.38
N LEU A 151 -4.69 -12.78 12.19
CA LEU A 151 -5.84 -13.30 11.46
C LEU A 151 -6.86 -13.89 12.45
N PRO A 152 -8.02 -13.26 12.69
CA PRO A 152 -9.13 -13.88 13.39
C PRO A 152 -9.87 -14.87 12.47
N LEU A 153 -10.49 -15.91 13.04
CA LEU A 153 -11.40 -16.80 12.30
C LEU A 153 -12.54 -17.27 13.20
N THR A 154 -13.79 -17.08 12.76
CA THR A 154 -14.98 -17.51 13.50
C THR A 154 -15.69 -18.66 12.79
N VAL A 155 -15.65 -19.87 13.38
CA VAL A 155 -16.46 -21.01 12.93
C VAL A 155 -17.53 -21.27 13.98
N SER A 156 -18.66 -20.59 13.83
CA SER A 156 -19.69 -20.48 14.88
C SER A 156 -20.05 -21.83 15.52
N PRO A 157 -20.00 -21.95 16.86
CA PRO A 157 -19.82 -20.89 17.87
C PRO A 157 -18.36 -20.76 18.37
N ASN A 158 -17.35 -21.08 17.56
CA ASN A 158 -15.95 -21.13 17.97
C ASN A 158 -15.14 -20.01 17.33
N ASN A 159 -14.29 -19.36 18.13
CA ASN A 159 -13.41 -18.30 17.67
C ASN A 159 -11.96 -18.79 17.71
N PHE A 160 -11.21 -18.54 16.66
CA PHE A 160 -9.81 -18.90 16.48
C PHE A 160 -9.03 -17.66 16.06
N TYR A 161 -7.71 -17.78 16.12
CA TYR A 161 -6.82 -16.77 15.59
C TYR A 161 -5.45 -17.37 15.29
N GLN A 162 -4.70 -16.69 14.45
CA GLN A 162 -3.26 -16.85 14.29
C GLN A 162 -2.62 -15.47 14.22
N SER A 163 -1.51 -15.28 14.91
CA SER A 163 -0.72 -14.05 14.86
C SER A 163 0.73 -14.35 14.54
N VAL A 164 1.41 -13.39 13.92
CA VAL A 164 2.78 -13.54 13.41
C VAL A 164 3.65 -12.34 13.79
N ALA A 165 4.93 -12.59 14.06
CA ALA A 165 5.93 -11.56 14.30
C ALA A 165 7.27 -11.88 13.62
N ASP A 166 7.96 -10.86 13.13
CA ASP A 166 9.35 -10.96 12.68
C ASP A 166 10.30 -11.02 13.89
N VAL A 167 11.00 -12.15 14.02
CA VAL A 167 11.98 -12.41 15.09
C VAL A 167 13.38 -12.65 14.53
N THR A 168 13.64 -12.23 13.28
CA THR A 168 14.91 -12.41 12.56
C THR A 168 16.09 -11.93 13.38
N ALA A 169 16.04 -10.70 13.89
CA ALA A 169 17.11 -10.12 14.70
C ALA A 169 17.38 -10.92 15.99
N ILE A 170 16.33 -11.41 16.64
CA ILE A 170 16.43 -12.24 17.85
C ILE A 170 17.12 -13.57 17.53
N VAL A 171 16.74 -14.21 16.42
CA VAL A 171 17.31 -15.51 16.00
C VAL A 171 18.74 -15.34 15.50
N GLN A 172 19.07 -14.27 14.78
CA GLN A 172 20.44 -13.95 14.37
C GLN A 172 21.36 -13.74 15.58
N ALA A 173 20.91 -12.98 16.58
CA ALA A 173 21.69 -12.70 17.79
C ALA A 173 21.93 -13.94 18.67
N ASN A 174 20.99 -14.87 18.70
CA ASN A 174 21.01 -16.00 19.65
C ASN A 174 21.30 -17.37 19.00
N GLY A 175 21.09 -17.51 17.69
CA GLY A 175 21.39 -18.69 16.89
C GLY A 175 20.65 -19.96 17.34
N ALA A 176 21.28 -21.12 17.12
CA ALA A 176 20.71 -22.43 17.45
C ALA A 176 20.38 -22.60 18.95
N GLY A 177 19.31 -23.34 19.25
CA GLY A 177 19.01 -23.82 20.59
C GLY A 177 17.53 -23.82 20.96
N ALA A 178 17.23 -23.96 22.25
CA ALA A 178 15.88 -24.06 22.78
C ALA A 178 15.20 -22.69 22.88
N TYR A 179 14.14 -22.48 22.10
CA TYR A 179 13.25 -21.32 22.15
C TYR A 179 11.94 -21.73 22.83
N ARG A 180 11.42 -20.88 23.72
CA ARG A 180 10.21 -21.11 24.50
C ARG A 180 9.24 -19.96 24.30
N VAL A 181 7.97 -20.30 24.13
CA VAL A 181 6.88 -19.33 23.97
C VAL A 181 5.87 -19.51 25.11
N THR A 182 5.39 -18.39 25.63
CA THR A 182 4.34 -18.31 26.67
C THR A 182 3.50 -17.06 26.43
N GLY A 183 2.30 -17.00 27.00
CA GLY A 183 1.39 -15.88 26.84
C GLY A 183 0.29 -16.09 25.81
N VAL A 184 0.35 -17.16 25.01
CA VAL A 184 -0.68 -17.50 24.02
C VAL A 184 -2.05 -17.63 24.68
N GLU A 185 -2.96 -16.72 24.34
CA GLU A 185 -4.31 -16.69 24.88
C GLU A 185 -5.14 -17.88 24.35
N SER A 186 -5.81 -18.61 25.23
CA SER A 186 -6.64 -19.75 24.82
C SER A 186 -7.77 -20.02 25.80
N THR A 187 -8.81 -20.69 25.29
CA THR A 187 -9.89 -21.27 26.10
C THR A 187 -9.37 -22.39 27.00
N ASP A 188 -10.02 -22.58 28.15
CA ASP A 188 -9.63 -23.67 29.06
C ASP A 188 -10.02 -25.05 28.49
N PHE A 189 -9.07 -25.98 28.54
CA PHE A 189 -9.25 -27.36 28.10
C PHE A 189 -9.91 -28.24 29.16
N ILE A 190 -9.74 -27.88 30.45
CA ILE A 190 -10.03 -28.78 31.56
C ILE A 190 -11.53 -29.12 31.65
N ASN A 191 -11.86 -30.40 31.44
CA ASN A 191 -13.22 -30.91 31.37
C ASN A 191 -14.10 -30.25 30.28
N SER A 192 -13.49 -29.66 29.26
CA SER A 192 -14.19 -29.34 28.03
C SER A 192 -14.49 -30.63 27.25
N ASN A 193 -15.48 -30.61 26.37
CA ASN A 193 -15.77 -31.71 25.45
C ASN A 193 -15.97 -31.12 24.05
N SER A 194 -14.86 -30.81 23.38
CA SER A 194 -14.82 -30.11 22.08
C SER A 194 -13.62 -30.56 21.27
N SER A 195 -13.86 -31.00 20.03
CA SER A 195 -12.81 -31.38 19.07
C SER A 195 -12.11 -30.19 18.40
N TYR A 196 -12.52 -28.95 18.70
CA TYR A 196 -11.94 -27.74 18.11
C TYR A 196 -10.82 -27.12 18.95
N HIS A 197 -10.49 -27.70 20.10
CA HIS A 197 -9.43 -27.13 20.94
C HIS A 197 -8.06 -27.38 20.34
N PHE A 198 -7.28 -26.32 20.18
CA PHE A 198 -5.84 -26.36 19.98
C PHE A 198 -5.22 -25.09 20.58
N ALA A 199 -3.94 -25.17 20.93
CA ALA A 199 -3.12 -24.01 21.24
C ALA A 199 -1.66 -24.37 20.99
N GLY A 200 -0.95 -23.54 20.25
CA GLY A 200 0.44 -23.81 19.93
C GLY A 200 1.12 -22.65 19.22
N TRP A 201 2.36 -22.91 18.84
CA TRP A 201 3.19 -21.97 18.13
C TRP A 201 4.17 -22.72 17.22
N TRP A 202 4.58 -22.04 16.17
CA TRP A 202 5.61 -22.51 15.25
C TRP A 202 6.49 -21.35 14.81
N MET A 203 7.69 -21.66 14.35
CA MET A 203 8.62 -20.68 13.82
C MET A 203 9.29 -21.27 12.59
N VAL A 204 9.28 -20.50 11.50
CA VAL A 204 10.05 -20.79 10.29
C VAL A 204 11.32 -19.96 10.30
N VAL A 205 12.46 -20.59 9.98
CA VAL A 205 13.74 -19.91 9.85
C VAL A 205 14.32 -20.23 8.48
N LEU A 206 14.43 -19.22 7.62
CA LEU A 206 15.19 -19.29 6.37
C LEU A 206 16.66 -18.99 6.71
N TYR A 207 17.59 -19.79 6.19
CA TYR A 207 19.01 -19.62 6.49
C TYR A 207 19.88 -19.73 5.24
N GLU A 208 20.99 -19.01 5.24
CA GLU A 208 22.05 -19.16 4.26
C GLU A 208 23.15 -20.10 4.75
N LEU A 209 23.65 -20.93 3.85
CA LEU A 209 24.79 -21.81 4.05
C LEU A 209 25.52 -22.01 2.72
N ALA A 210 26.74 -21.48 2.61
CA ALA A 210 27.50 -21.45 1.35
C ALA A 210 27.70 -22.82 0.66
N GLY A 211 27.63 -23.92 1.41
CA GLY A 211 27.74 -25.28 0.87
C GLY A 211 26.46 -25.82 0.23
N ASP A 212 25.33 -25.15 0.40
CA ASP A 212 24.02 -25.60 -0.06
C ASP A 212 23.71 -25.15 -1.51
N PRO A 213 22.81 -25.86 -2.21
CA PRO A 213 22.36 -25.45 -3.53
C PRO A 213 21.54 -24.16 -3.43
N LEU A 214 21.49 -23.40 -4.54
CA LEU A 214 20.59 -22.26 -4.68
C LEU A 214 19.14 -22.76 -4.75
N ARG A 215 18.27 -22.14 -3.97
CA ARG A 215 16.84 -22.48 -3.89
C ARG A 215 16.01 -21.20 -3.89
N ASN A 216 14.85 -21.28 -4.50
CA ASN A 216 13.75 -20.38 -4.24
C ASN A 216 13.06 -20.87 -2.95
N LEU A 217 13.05 -20.01 -1.94
CA LEU A 217 12.44 -20.25 -0.64
C LEU A 217 11.25 -19.31 -0.51
N VAL A 218 10.06 -19.86 -0.24
CA VAL A 218 8.83 -19.08 -0.10
C VAL A 218 8.15 -19.44 1.20
N VAL A 219 7.58 -18.46 1.90
CA VAL A 219 6.69 -18.67 3.04
C VAL A 219 5.34 -18.05 2.72
N TYR A 220 4.27 -18.82 2.90
CA TYR A 220 2.90 -18.34 2.96
C TYR A 220 2.34 -18.60 4.36
N ASP A 221 1.48 -17.72 4.83
CA ASP A 221 0.73 -17.89 6.07
C ASP A 221 -0.75 -17.56 5.88
N GLY A 222 -1.59 -18.12 6.75
CA GLY A 222 -3.05 -18.04 6.67
C GLY A 222 -3.72 -18.73 7.87
N LEU A 223 -5.04 -18.83 7.86
CA LEU A 223 -5.79 -19.60 8.86
C LEU A 223 -7.10 -20.12 8.25
N ASP A 224 -6.99 -21.04 7.30
CA ASP A 224 -8.14 -21.38 6.44
C ASP A 224 -8.79 -22.69 6.88
N LEU A 225 -10.12 -22.71 7.03
CA LEU A 225 -10.85 -23.93 7.39
C LEU A 225 -11.02 -24.83 6.16
N ILE A 226 -10.33 -25.97 6.16
CA ILE A 226 -10.51 -27.00 5.14
C ILE A 226 -11.52 -28.04 5.65
N GLN A 227 -12.59 -28.25 4.90
CA GLN A 227 -13.64 -29.22 5.19
C GLN A 227 -14.13 -29.94 3.93
N SER A 228 -14.92 -31.01 4.09
CA SER A 228 -15.42 -31.79 2.95
C SER A 228 -16.19 -30.92 1.95
N GLY A 229 -15.64 -30.72 0.76
CA GLY A 229 -16.22 -29.86 -0.29
C GLY A 229 -15.56 -28.49 -0.43
N SER A 230 -14.68 -28.12 0.51
CA SER A 230 -13.81 -26.95 0.45
C SER A 230 -12.35 -27.39 0.21
N SER A 231 -11.63 -26.65 -0.61
CA SER A 231 -10.20 -26.84 -0.86
C SER A 231 -9.53 -25.49 -1.01
N GLN A 232 -8.30 -25.40 -0.51
CA GLN A 232 -7.47 -24.21 -0.67
C GLN A 232 -6.36 -24.46 -1.66
N SER A 233 -6.03 -23.45 -2.47
CA SER A 233 -4.97 -23.54 -3.46
C SER A 233 -4.06 -22.31 -3.45
N VAL A 234 -2.77 -22.53 -3.67
CA VAL A 234 -1.80 -21.45 -3.86
C VAL A 234 -0.86 -21.81 -5.00
N THR A 235 -0.49 -20.81 -5.81
CA THR A 235 0.45 -20.97 -6.92
C THR A 235 1.76 -20.26 -6.63
N LEU A 236 2.85 -21.03 -6.68
CA LEU A 236 4.22 -20.52 -6.64
C LEU A 236 4.59 -19.98 -8.02
N PHE A 237 5.09 -18.75 -8.09
CA PHE A 237 5.66 -18.13 -9.30
C PHE A 237 7.18 -17.89 -9.14
N ASP A 238 7.83 -17.40 -10.20
CA ASP A 238 9.29 -17.12 -10.28
C ASP A 238 10.21 -18.29 -9.85
N ILE A 239 9.79 -19.53 -10.07
CA ILE A 239 10.70 -20.68 -9.95
C ILE A 239 11.34 -20.97 -11.32
N VAL A 240 12.55 -21.53 -11.34
CA VAL A 240 13.11 -22.11 -12.57
C VAL A 240 13.73 -23.44 -12.22
N VAL A 241 12.94 -24.51 -12.32
CA VAL A 241 13.36 -25.82 -11.85
C VAL A 241 14.52 -26.37 -12.72
N PRO A 242 15.67 -26.73 -12.13
CA PRO A 242 16.80 -27.25 -12.89
C PRO A 242 16.48 -28.51 -13.70
N ILE A 243 17.17 -28.69 -14.83
CA ILE A 243 17.07 -29.90 -15.68
C ILE A 243 17.28 -31.19 -14.87
N ALA A 244 18.10 -31.13 -13.82
CA ALA A 244 18.26 -32.19 -12.84
C ALA A 244 17.75 -31.72 -11.46
N VAL A 245 16.51 -32.09 -11.13
CA VAL A 245 15.92 -31.79 -9.82
C VAL A 245 16.65 -32.56 -8.72
N ALA A 246 17.43 -31.86 -7.90
CA ALA A 246 18.23 -32.47 -6.85
C ALA A 246 17.37 -32.83 -5.62
N SER A 247 16.49 -31.92 -5.23
CA SER A 247 15.58 -31.98 -4.06
C SER A 247 14.33 -31.14 -4.32
N GLY A 248 13.35 -31.19 -3.44
CA GLY A 248 12.22 -30.26 -3.39
C GLY A 248 11.49 -30.52 -2.09
N ARG A 249 11.16 -29.48 -1.33
CA ARG A 249 10.48 -29.64 -0.04
C ARG A 249 9.30 -28.71 0.08
N LEU A 250 8.27 -29.21 0.73
CA LEU A 250 7.12 -28.45 1.20
C LEU A 250 7.01 -28.67 2.72
N GLY A 251 7.10 -27.59 3.47
CA GLY A 251 6.72 -27.49 4.86
C GLY A 251 5.26 -27.09 4.94
N VAL A 252 4.51 -27.73 5.83
CA VAL A 252 3.09 -27.49 6.03
C VAL A 252 2.84 -27.42 7.52
N VAL A 253 2.09 -26.40 7.93
CA VAL A 253 1.58 -26.26 9.29
C VAL A 253 0.06 -26.23 9.24
N ALA A 254 -0.57 -27.03 10.10
CA ALA A 254 -2.01 -27.07 10.24
C ALA A 254 -2.42 -27.31 11.68
N TYR A 255 -3.63 -26.87 12.02
CA TYR A 255 -4.25 -27.10 13.32
C TYR A 255 -5.49 -27.98 13.21
N LYS A 256 -5.82 -28.64 14.32
CA LYS A 256 -6.91 -29.61 14.45
C LYS A 256 -6.79 -30.81 13.49
N GLY A 257 -5.57 -31.28 13.22
CA GLY A 257 -5.33 -32.52 12.49
C GLY A 257 -5.65 -33.77 13.32
N ASP A 258 -6.53 -34.64 12.82
CA ASP A 258 -7.12 -35.75 13.57
C ASP A 258 -6.62 -37.12 13.09
N ALA A 259 -5.71 -37.74 13.84
CA ALA A 259 -5.18 -39.07 13.50
C ALA A 259 -6.23 -40.20 13.39
N ALA A 260 -7.39 -40.03 14.01
CA ALA A 260 -8.48 -41.01 14.01
C ALA A 260 -9.43 -40.87 12.80
N VAL A 261 -9.43 -39.70 12.17
CA VAL A 261 -10.23 -39.38 10.99
C VAL A 261 -9.32 -39.51 9.77
N SER A 262 -9.89 -39.78 8.60
CA SER A 262 -9.11 -39.92 7.37
C SER A 262 -9.89 -39.27 6.25
N GLY A 263 -9.21 -38.61 5.33
CA GLY A 263 -9.80 -38.04 4.13
C GLY A 263 -9.10 -36.77 3.67
N ASP A 264 -8.29 -36.20 4.55
CA ASP A 264 -7.43 -35.04 4.40
C ASP A 264 -6.15 -35.36 3.59
N GLN A 265 -5.81 -34.43 2.70
CA GLN A 265 -4.84 -34.61 1.64
C GLN A 265 -4.20 -33.27 1.29
N ILE A 266 -2.98 -33.34 0.77
CA ILE A 266 -2.32 -32.20 0.13
C ILE A 266 -1.68 -32.65 -1.18
N PHE A 267 -1.69 -31.78 -2.17
CA PHE A 267 -1.19 -32.00 -3.52
C PHE A 267 -0.13 -30.96 -3.86
N PHE A 268 0.81 -31.34 -4.72
CA PHE A 268 1.79 -30.44 -5.31
C PHE A 268 1.86 -30.76 -6.80
N ASN A 269 1.59 -29.76 -7.65
CA ASN A 269 1.46 -29.89 -9.11
C ASN A 269 0.44 -30.96 -9.55
N GLY A 270 -0.68 -31.07 -8.83
CA GLY A 270 -1.69 -32.08 -9.08
C GLY A 270 -1.20 -33.54 -8.99
N GLY A 271 -1.96 -34.45 -9.59
CA GLY A 271 -1.70 -35.89 -9.56
C GLY A 271 -2.02 -36.54 -8.21
N ALA A 272 -1.24 -37.54 -7.77
CA ALA A 272 -1.47 -38.22 -6.49
C ALA A 272 -1.16 -37.31 -5.29
N SER A 273 -1.90 -37.42 -4.19
CA SER A 273 -1.61 -36.68 -2.96
C SER A 273 -0.22 -37.01 -2.41
N LEU A 274 0.38 -36.04 -1.70
CA LEU A 274 1.65 -36.21 -1.03
C LEU A 274 1.51 -37.23 0.10
N THR A 275 2.58 -37.98 0.35
CA THR A 275 2.62 -38.97 1.42
C THR A 275 4.04 -39.37 1.77
N ASP A 276 4.25 -39.75 3.03
CA ASP A 276 5.45 -40.43 3.49
C ASP A 276 5.13 -41.48 4.59
N ALA A 277 6.13 -41.88 5.38
CA ALA A 277 5.97 -42.90 6.41
C ALA A 277 5.16 -42.45 7.65
N LEU A 278 5.09 -41.15 7.93
CA LEU A 278 4.34 -40.58 9.06
C LEU A 278 3.11 -39.79 8.61
N ASN A 279 3.06 -39.36 7.34
CA ASN A 279 1.97 -38.60 6.74
C ASN A 279 1.30 -39.44 5.61
N PRO A 280 0.35 -40.34 5.92
CA PRO A 280 -0.38 -41.12 4.93
C PRO A 280 -1.15 -40.25 3.90
N ALA A 281 -1.22 -40.71 2.65
CA ALA A 281 -1.85 -39.99 1.52
C ALA A 281 -3.34 -39.59 1.70
N THR A 282 -4.03 -40.19 2.67
CA THR A 282 -5.45 -39.97 2.98
C THR A 282 -5.65 -39.61 4.45
N ASN A 283 -4.57 -39.29 5.15
CA ASN A 283 -4.56 -38.85 6.54
C ASN A 283 -3.24 -38.10 6.79
N PHE A 284 -3.03 -37.05 6.00
CA PHE A 284 -1.79 -36.29 5.99
C PHE A 284 -1.64 -35.48 7.27
N PHE A 285 -2.71 -34.83 7.73
CA PHE A 285 -2.80 -34.00 8.91
C PHE A 285 -3.31 -34.82 10.09
N ASN A 286 -2.38 -35.38 10.86
CA ASN A 286 -2.68 -36.35 11.92
C ASN A 286 -2.05 -35.97 13.27
N GLY A 287 -1.71 -34.71 13.48
CA GLY A 287 -1.06 -34.21 14.68
C GLY A 287 0.40 -34.65 14.78
N THR A 288 1.11 -34.66 13.65
CA THR A 288 2.52 -35.03 13.53
C THR A 288 3.46 -33.83 13.65
N ARG A 289 4.70 -34.11 14.04
CA ARG A 289 5.81 -33.22 13.70
C ARG A 289 6.90 -34.06 13.10
N SER A 290 7.02 -33.98 11.78
CA SER A 290 7.92 -34.82 11.01
C SER A 290 8.71 -34.04 9.97
N SER A 291 9.83 -34.63 9.56
CA SER A 291 10.61 -34.17 8.43
C SER A 291 11.01 -35.37 7.60
N LEU A 292 10.54 -35.40 6.35
CA LEU A 292 10.79 -36.42 5.35
C LEU A 292 10.45 -37.83 5.86
N GLY A 293 9.27 -37.97 6.52
CA GLY A 293 8.77 -39.21 7.08
C GLY A 293 9.48 -39.71 8.35
N VAL A 294 10.23 -38.86 9.04
CA VAL A 294 10.88 -39.15 10.33
C VAL A 294 10.44 -38.13 11.36
N ALA A 295 10.26 -38.53 12.62
CA ALA A 295 9.90 -37.62 13.71
C ALA A 295 10.90 -36.45 13.80
N GLY A 296 10.38 -35.22 13.75
CA GLY A 296 11.11 -33.95 13.74
C GLY A 296 11.32 -33.33 15.12
N THR A 297 10.86 -34.00 16.19
CA THR A 297 11.08 -33.58 17.57
C THR A 297 12.50 -33.91 18.06
N MET A 298 12.98 -33.14 19.03
CA MET A 298 14.37 -33.18 19.49
C MET A 298 14.47 -33.23 21.01
N ALA A 299 15.60 -33.75 21.51
CA ALA A 299 15.85 -33.90 22.94
C ALA A 299 15.85 -32.57 23.75
N GLY A 300 15.89 -31.42 23.09
CA GLY A 300 15.78 -30.10 23.70
C GLY A 300 14.35 -29.54 23.76
N ASP A 301 13.37 -30.24 23.19
CA ASP A 301 11.97 -29.84 23.23
C ASP A 301 11.40 -30.10 24.63
N LEU A 302 10.51 -29.23 25.11
CA LEU A 302 9.82 -29.39 26.40
C LEU A 302 8.34 -29.00 26.23
N PRO A 303 7.39 -29.94 26.31
CA PRO A 303 7.60 -31.39 26.37
C PRO A 303 8.36 -31.90 25.14
N HIS A 304 9.16 -32.95 25.32
CA HIS A 304 9.74 -33.70 24.21
C HIS A 304 8.76 -34.81 23.84
N LEU A 305 7.94 -34.53 22.82
CA LEU A 305 6.95 -35.46 22.29
C LEU A 305 7.60 -36.36 21.22
N PRO A 306 7.05 -37.56 20.94
CA PRO A 306 7.65 -38.49 19.99
C PRO A 306 7.55 -38.08 18.50
N GLY A 307 6.76 -37.07 18.16
CA GLY A 307 6.63 -36.55 16.79
C GLY A 307 5.89 -37.48 15.81
N THR A 308 5.26 -38.55 16.31
CA THR A 308 4.41 -39.47 15.54
C THR A 308 2.95 -39.01 15.57
N ALA A 309 2.08 -39.64 14.78
CA ALA A 309 0.63 -39.37 14.77
C ALA A 309 0.04 -39.22 16.18
N GLN A 310 -0.84 -38.22 16.31
CA GLN A 310 -1.53 -37.78 17.52
C GLN A 310 -0.63 -37.16 18.61
N SER A 311 0.70 -37.13 18.44
CA SER A 311 1.58 -36.74 19.55
C SER A 311 1.57 -35.24 19.85
N LEU A 312 1.28 -34.37 18.88
CA LEU A 312 1.24 -32.91 19.05
C LEU A 312 -0.16 -32.35 19.38
N SER A 313 -1.12 -33.20 19.74
CA SER A 313 -2.46 -32.79 20.19
C SER A 313 -3.15 -31.84 19.19
N GLY A 314 -3.23 -32.29 17.93
CA GLY A 314 -3.93 -31.59 16.85
C GLY A 314 -3.09 -30.60 16.04
N ILE A 315 -1.79 -30.49 16.27
CA ILE A 315 -0.92 -29.61 15.47
C ILE A 315 -0.03 -30.45 14.56
N ASP A 316 -0.05 -30.13 13.27
CA ASP A 316 0.82 -30.69 12.26
C ASP A 316 1.93 -29.69 11.92
N ILE A 317 3.19 -30.14 11.98
CA ILE A 317 4.36 -29.35 11.57
C ILE A 317 5.25 -30.30 10.77
N ASP A 318 4.95 -30.42 9.49
CA ASP A 318 5.47 -31.49 8.65
C ASP A 318 6.23 -30.96 7.44
N VAL A 319 7.38 -31.56 7.15
CA VAL A 319 8.16 -31.27 5.95
C VAL A 319 8.19 -32.52 5.07
N VAL A 320 7.70 -32.41 3.84
CA VAL A 320 7.59 -33.52 2.89
C VAL A 320 8.41 -33.30 1.63
N ASP A 321 8.78 -34.41 0.98
CA ASP A 321 9.54 -34.39 -0.27
C ASP A 321 8.60 -34.19 -1.47
N VAL A 322 8.81 -33.11 -2.23
CA VAL A 322 8.07 -32.80 -3.46
C VAL A 322 8.92 -32.94 -4.72
N LYS A 323 10.15 -33.47 -4.61
CA LYS A 323 11.07 -33.64 -5.74
C LYS A 323 10.43 -34.36 -6.92
N SER A 324 9.66 -35.42 -6.67
CA SER A 324 9.02 -36.20 -7.75
C SER A 324 7.85 -35.50 -8.43
N LYS A 325 7.43 -34.34 -7.91
CA LYS A 325 6.34 -33.51 -8.42
C LYS A 325 6.83 -32.35 -9.27
N LEU A 326 8.15 -32.10 -9.25
CA LEU A 326 8.79 -31.04 -10.01
C LEU A 326 9.24 -31.56 -11.39
N SER A 327 9.00 -30.75 -12.42
CA SER A 327 9.45 -30.99 -13.78
C SER A 327 10.58 -30.04 -14.17
N ALA A 328 11.53 -30.51 -14.98
CA ALA A 328 12.61 -29.69 -15.48
C ALA A 328 12.08 -28.49 -16.31
N GLY A 329 12.59 -27.29 -16.03
CA GLY A 329 12.19 -26.05 -16.71
C GLY A 329 10.83 -25.49 -16.30
N GLN A 330 10.21 -26.06 -15.26
CA GLN A 330 8.94 -25.58 -14.72
C GLN A 330 9.13 -24.21 -14.06
N THR A 331 8.19 -23.29 -14.32
CA THR A 331 8.25 -21.89 -13.88
C THR A 331 7.24 -21.50 -12.80
N SER A 332 6.21 -22.31 -12.61
CA SER A 332 5.23 -22.15 -11.53
C SER A 332 4.85 -23.51 -10.94
N ALA A 333 4.33 -23.55 -9.71
CA ALA A 333 3.85 -24.80 -9.10
C ALA A 333 2.63 -24.58 -8.21
N SER A 334 1.59 -25.41 -8.33
CA SER A 334 0.41 -25.31 -7.46
C SER A 334 0.52 -26.23 -6.24
N ILE A 335 0.01 -25.75 -5.11
CA ILE A 335 -0.20 -26.51 -3.89
C ILE A 335 -1.70 -26.48 -3.61
N ILE A 336 -2.30 -27.65 -3.34
CA ILE A 336 -3.75 -27.75 -3.07
C ILE A 336 -3.95 -28.58 -1.81
N ALA A 337 -4.67 -28.04 -0.84
CA ALA A 337 -5.05 -28.73 0.40
C ALA A 337 -6.56 -29.05 0.35
N SER A 338 -6.94 -30.29 0.66
CA SER A 338 -8.35 -30.68 0.63
C SER A 338 -8.66 -31.85 1.56
N THR A 339 -9.94 -32.08 1.82
CA THR A 339 -10.39 -33.23 2.60
C THR A 339 -11.73 -33.78 2.10
N SER A 340 -11.97 -35.07 2.36
CA SER A 340 -13.21 -35.76 2.01
C SER A 340 -14.07 -36.14 3.21
N ASN A 341 -13.52 -36.10 4.43
CA ASN A 341 -14.23 -36.57 5.64
C ASN A 341 -13.61 -36.06 6.96
N ASP A 342 -12.72 -35.07 6.91
CA ASP A 342 -12.11 -34.42 8.08
C ASP A 342 -12.34 -32.90 8.04
N GLN A 343 -11.93 -32.19 9.08
CA GLN A 343 -11.80 -30.73 9.11
C GLN A 343 -10.45 -30.36 9.73
N TYR A 344 -9.74 -29.38 9.20
CA TYR A 344 -8.50 -28.85 9.78
C TYR A 344 -8.29 -27.39 9.34
N PHE A 345 -7.41 -26.66 10.02
CA PHE A 345 -7.07 -25.29 9.65
C PHE A 345 -5.69 -25.26 9.01
N LEU A 346 -5.58 -24.78 7.77
CA LEU A 346 -4.30 -24.58 7.11
C LEU A 346 -3.68 -23.28 7.63
N SER A 347 -2.46 -23.36 8.18
CA SER A 347 -1.85 -22.26 8.93
C SER A 347 -0.65 -21.63 8.22
N GLY A 348 0.16 -22.44 7.53
CA GLY A 348 1.31 -21.93 6.82
C GLY A 348 1.96 -22.96 5.92
N LEU A 349 2.60 -22.46 4.87
CA LEU A 349 3.32 -23.24 3.87
C LEU A 349 4.73 -22.67 3.73
N ALA A 350 5.73 -23.53 3.65
CA ALA A 350 7.11 -23.13 3.39
C ALA A 350 7.70 -24.00 2.28
N THR A 351 8.20 -23.40 1.20
CA THR A 351 8.76 -24.16 0.07
C THR A 351 10.26 -24.02 -0.01
N SER A 352 10.91 -25.09 -0.47
CA SER A 352 12.34 -25.10 -0.80
C SER A 352 12.48 -25.80 -2.15
N ILE A 353 12.47 -25.01 -3.22
CA ILE A 353 12.53 -25.50 -4.59
C ILE A 353 13.89 -25.13 -5.19
N PRO A 354 14.71 -26.08 -5.66
CA PRO A 354 15.93 -25.73 -6.37
C PRO A 354 15.59 -24.86 -7.57
N THR A 355 16.34 -23.78 -7.74
CA THR A 355 16.15 -22.82 -8.82
C THR A 355 17.44 -22.66 -9.62
N VAL A 356 17.33 -22.27 -10.88
CA VAL A 356 18.46 -21.97 -11.77
C VAL A 356 18.38 -20.51 -12.18
N ARG A 357 19.26 -19.68 -11.61
CA ARG A 357 19.35 -18.26 -11.96
C ARG A 357 20.77 -17.72 -11.72
N PRO A 358 21.15 -16.62 -12.40
CA PRO A 358 22.29 -15.82 -11.95
C PRO A 358 21.99 -15.27 -10.55
N HIS A 359 23.03 -15.16 -9.72
CA HIS A 359 22.86 -14.66 -8.36
C HIS A 359 24.09 -13.84 -8.00
N PHE A 360 23.89 -12.55 -7.74
CA PHE A 360 24.96 -11.61 -7.41
C PHE A 360 25.00 -11.25 -5.93
N GLY A 361 24.26 -11.95 -5.06
CA GLY A 361 24.42 -11.79 -3.62
C GLY A 361 25.90 -11.99 -3.22
N GLY A 362 26.40 -11.04 -2.44
CA GLY A 362 27.81 -10.88 -2.11
C GLY A 362 28.63 -10.08 -3.14
N ALA A 363 28.00 -9.40 -4.11
CA ALA A 363 28.66 -8.34 -4.85
C ALA A 363 29.02 -7.22 -3.88
N SER A 364 30.28 -6.82 -3.82
CA SER A 364 30.76 -5.87 -2.82
C SER A 364 31.05 -4.52 -3.45
N LYS A 365 30.67 -3.45 -2.77
CA LYS A 365 31.11 -2.09 -3.10
C LYS A 365 32.00 -1.59 -1.97
N THR A 366 33.12 -0.98 -2.34
CA THR A 366 34.10 -0.46 -1.39
C THR A 366 34.53 0.92 -1.84
N VAL A 367 34.91 1.76 -0.89
CA VAL A 367 35.33 3.13 -1.14
C VAL A 367 36.71 3.37 -0.53
N THR A 368 37.59 4.04 -1.27
CA THR A 368 38.92 4.43 -0.81
C THR A 368 39.14 5.92 -1.05
N ASP A 369 39.50 6.65 0.01
CA ASP A 369 40.03 8.00 -0.11
C ASP A 369 41.45 7.97 -0.73
N LEU A 370 41.61 8.56 -1.91
CA LEU A 370 42.87 8.61 -2.65
C LEU A 370 43.83 9.68 -2.13
N ASN A 371 43.32 10.69 -1.43
CA ASN A 371 44.10 11.79 -0.89
C ASN A 371 44.81 11.35 0.41
N GLY A 372 44.13 10.49 1.18
CA GLY A 372 44.63 9.83 2.37
C GLY A 372 44.67 10.76 3.58
N GLY A 373 44.20 10.27 4.72
CA GLY A 373 44.13 11.06 5.95
C GLY A 373 42.73 11.00 6.54
N SER A 374 42.22 12.15 6.97
CA SER A 374 40.79 12.31 7.21
C SER A 374 40.15 12.68 5.88
N LEU A 375 38.99 12.11 5.56
CA LEU A 375 38.26 12.43 4.34
C LEU A 375 37.68 13.84 4.48
N LEU A 376 37.95 14.74 3.54
CA LEU A 376 37.56 16.15 3.61
C LEU A 376 36.88 16.62 2.32
N PRO A 377 36.14 17.75 2.35
CA PRO A 377 35.67 18.41 1.14
C PRO A 377 36.79 18.61 0.11
N GLY A 378 36.56 18.22 -1.13
CA GLY A 378 37.52 18.26 -2.24
C GLY A 378 38.46 17.05 -2.37
N ASP A 379 38.40 16.08 -1.46
CA ASP A 379 39.11 14.80 -1.62
C ASP A 379 38.45 13.93 -2.69
N GLN A 380 39.25 13.09 -3.35
CA GLN A 380 38.76 12.13 -4.34
C GLN A 380 38.59 10.75 -3.74
N LEU A 381 37.40 10.21 -3.89
CA LEU A 381 37.06 8.84 -3.53
C LEU A 381 37.12 7.95 -4.77
N GLU A 382 37.69 6.76 -4.62
CA GLU A 382 37.61 5.69 -5.62
C GLU A 382 36.64 4.63 -5.12
N TYR A 383 35.52 4.46 -5.82
CA TYR A 383 34.63 3.33 -5.63
C TYR A 383 35.16 2.14 -6.42
N ALA A 384 35.17 0.97 -5.79
CA ALA A 384 35.53 -0.30 -6.39
C ALA A 384 34.44 -1.33 -6.11
N ILE A 385 33.84 -1.84 -7.18
CA ILE A 385 32.72 -2.76 -7.17
C ILE A 385 33.17 -4.10 -7.73
N VAL A 386 33.01 -5.17 -6.96
CA VAL A 386 33.40 -6.52 -7.34
C VAL A 386 32.13 -7.36 -7.46
N ILE A 387 31.85 -7.80 -8.68
CA ILE A 387 30.65 -8.56 -9.01
C ILE A 387 31.07 -9.96 -9.41
N LYS A 388 30.44 -10.95 -8.79
CA LYS A 388 30.66 -12.34 -9.11
C LYS A 388 29.32 -13.03 -9.26
N ASN A 389 29.13 -13.73 -10.37
CA ASN A 389 27.98 -14.60 -10.54
C ASN A 389 28.17 -15.83 -9.63
N ASN A 390 27.59 -15.77 -8.43
CA ASN A 390 27.58 -16.83 -7.42
C ASN A 390 26.39 -17.79 -7.61
N GLY A 391 25.59 -17.58 -8.65
CA GLY A 391 24.45 -18.41 -9.01
C GLY A 391 24.86 -19.75 -9.59
N ASN A 392 23.94 -20.35 -10.32
CA ASN A 392 24.13 -21.62 -11.03
C ASN A 392 23.67 -21.55 -12.49
N ASP A 393 23.35 -20.35 -12.97
CA ASP A 393 23.12 -20.04 -14.36
C ASP A 393 24.06 -18.95 -14.88
N THR A 394 24.36 -18.96 -16.17
CA THR A 394 25.08 -17.86 -16.83
C THR A 394 24.15 -16.65 -16.87
N SER A 395 24.61 -15.49 -16.42
CA SER A 395 23.84 -14.25 -16.55
C SER A 395 23.85 -13.76 -17.99
N GLN A 396 22.79 -13.06 -18.38
CA GLN A 396 22.57 -12.46 -19.69
C GLN A 396 22.11 -11.02 -19.49
N ALA A 397 22.39 -10.15 -20.46
CA ALA A 397 22.07 -8.72 -20.38
C ALA A 397 22.54 -8.08 -19.06
N THR A 398 23.72 -8.48 -18.55
CA THR A 398 24.16 -8.02 -17.23
C THR A 398 24.52 -6.55 -17.25
N GLN A 399 23.90 -5.78 -16.36
CA GLN A 399 24.11 -4.35 -16.20
C GLN A 399 24.31 -4.01 -14.73
N LEU A 400 25.20 -3.06 -14.47
CA LEU A 400 25.38 -2.40 -13.18
C LEU A 400 24.85 -0.98 -13.33
N SER A 401 24.01 -0.57 -12.39
CA SER A 401 23.58 0.82 -12.18
C SER A 401 24.06 1.29 -10.81
N ASP A 402 24.58 2.50 -10.72
CA ASP A 402 25.16 3.08 -9.51
C ASP A 402 24.81 4.57 -9.44
N PRO A 403 23.62 4.91 -8.92
CA PRO A 403 23.24 6.30 -8.69
C PRO A 403 24.16 6.89 -7.63
N LEU A 404 24.81 8.02 -7.96
CA LEU A 404 25.73 8.67 -7.05
C LEU A 404 24.94 9.54 -6.05
N PRO A 405 25.15 9.38 -4.74
CA PRO A 405 24.41 10.15 -3.74
C PRO A 405 24.82 11.62 -3.75
N ALA A 406 23.95 12.48 -3.20
CA ALA A 406 24.27 13.87 -2.95
C ALA A 406 25.59 14.03 -2.15
N GLY A 407 26.32 15.12 -2.41
CA GLY A 407 27.59 15.41 -1.74
C GLY A 407 28.85 14.87 -2.43
N VAL A 408 28.73 14.14 -3.54
CA VAL A 408 29.86 13.77 -4.39
C VAL A 408 29.59 14.09 -5.86
N THR A 409 30.63 14.45 -6.61
CA THR A 409 30.56 14.67 -8.06
C THR A 409 31.41 13.64 -8.79
N PHE A 410 30.88 13.02 -9.85
CA PHE A 410 31.66 12.11 -10.71
C PHE A 410 32.91 12.78 -11.29
N VAL A 411 34.03 12.06 -11.38
CA VAL A 411 35.26 12.56 -12.01
C VAL A 411 35.32 12.06 -13.46
N PRO A 412 35.19 12.94 -14.47
CA PRO A 412 35.25 12.53 -15.87
C PRO A 412 36.57 11.85 -16.25
N GLY A 413 36.48 10.85 -17.10
CA GLY A 413 37.53 9.93 -17.55
C GLY A 413 37.94 8.88 -16.51
N SER A 414 37.19 8.71 -15.43
CA SER A 414 37.58 7.83 -14.31
C SER A 414 37.01 6.42 -14.36
N LEU A 415 35.95 6.17 -15.15
CA LEU A 415 35.28 4.86 -15.20
C LEU A 415 36.13 3.80 -15.89
N GLN A 416 36.32 2.67 -15.22
CA GLN A 416 37.10 1.54 -15.74
C GLN A 416 36.50 0.20 -15.33
N ILE A 417 36.57 -0.77 -16.26
CA ILE A 417 36.46 -2.18 -15.90
C ILE A 417 37.88 -2.66 -15.55
N THR A 418 38.11 -2.99 -14.28
CA THR A 418 39.45 -3.30 -13.74
C THR A 418 39.80 -4.79 -13.78
N ALA A 419 38.79 -5.66 -13.86
CA ALA A 419 38.96 -7.10 -14.05
C ALA A 419 37.74 -7.69 -14.78
N GLY A 420 37.94 -8.81 -15.48
CA GLY A 420 36.88 -9.51 -16.23
C GLY A 420 36.85 -9.16 -17.73
N PRO A 421 35.78 -9.55 -18.43
CA PRO A 421 35.55 -9.20 -19.84
C PRO A 421 35.54 -7.68 -20.06
N ASN A 422 36.01 -7.23 -21.23
CA ASN A 422 36.03 -5.82 -21.63
C ASN A 422 36.87 -4.88 -20.73
N MET A 423 37.85 -5.42 -20.00
CA MET A 423 38.78 -4.68 -19.13
C MET A 423 39.49 -3.52 -19.86
N GLY A 424 39.54 -2.37 -19.20
CA GLY A 424 40.09 -1.12 -19.70
C GLY A 424 39.27 0.10 -19.28
N SER A 425 39.78 1.29 -19.58
CA SER A 425 39.06 2.56 -19.41
C SER A 425 37.84 2.64 -20.33
N LYS A 426 36.82 3.38 -19.86
CA LYS A 426 35.62 3.73 -20.63
C LYS A 426 35.65 5.21 -20.99
N SER A 427 34.86 5.55 -22.00
CA SER A 427 34.73 6.92 -22.54
C SER A 427 33.90 7.83 -21.64
N ASP A 428 33.06 7.24 -20.78
CA ASP A 428 31.97 7.85 -20.00
C ASP A 428 30.80 8.38 -20.85
N ALA A 429 30.89 8.28 -22.18
CA ALA A 429 29.90 8.79 -23.10
C ALA A 429 28.77 7.78 -23.33
N ALA A 430 27.54 8.28 -23.47
CA ALA A 430 26.39 7.45 -23.71
C ALA A 430 26.55 6.59 -24.99
N LEU A 431 26.24 5.30 -24.86
CA LEU A 431 26.06 4.33 -25.93
C LEU A 431 27.28 4.05 -26.85
N ASP A 432 28.49 4.56 -26.55
CA ASP A 432 29.66 4.36 -27.42
C ASP A 432 30.52 3.13 -27.02
N ASP A 433 30.57 2.82 -25.72
CA ASP A 433 31.24 1.65 -25.15
C ASP A 433 30.48 1.06 -23.93
N GLN A 434 31.13 0.21 -23.12
CA GLN A 434 30.44 -0.53 -22.06
C GLN A 434 30.10 0.31 -20.83
N GLY A 435 30.59 1.54 -20.68
CA GLY A 435 30.34 2.31 -19.47
C GLY A 435 30.12 3.79 -19.76
N GLU A 436 29.09 4.34 -19.14
CA GLU A 436 28.71 5.75 -19.26
C GLU A 436 28.43 6.33 -17.87
N TYR A 437 28.57 7.64 -17.77
CA TYR A 437 28.01 8.42 -16.67
C TYR A 437 26.84 9.21 -17.23
N ASP A 438 25.65 8.90 -16.74
CA ASP A 438 24.42 9.58 -17.09
C ASP A 438 24.26 10.79 -16.17
N ALA A 439 24.36 11.98 -16.75
CA ALA A 439 24.42 13.22 -15.98
C ALA A 439 23.07 13.67 -15.41
N PRO A 440 21.93 13.55 -16.12
CA PRO A 440 20.60 13.87 -15.59
C PRO A 440 20.29 13.05 -14.33
N THR A 441 20.37 11.72 -14.44
CA THR A 441 20.09 10.80 -13.33
C THR A 441 21.26 10.61 -12.36
N SER A 442 22.37 11.35 -12.53
CA SER A 442 23.63 11.20 -11.79
C SER A 442 24.11 9.74 -11.60
N THR A 443 23.91 8.90 -12.60
CA THR A 443 24.07 7.44 -12.49
C THR A 443 25.26 6.92 -13.30
N VAL A 444 26.09 6.08 -12.69
CA VAL A 444 27.13 5.32 -13.40
C VAL A 444 26.56 4.00 -13.91
N VAL A 445 26.41 3.88 -15.23
CA VAL A 445 25.87 2.66 -15.87
C VAL A 445 27.01 1.87 -16.51
N VAL A 446 27.11 0.57 -16.20
CA VAL A 446 28.10 -0.32 -16.81
C VAL A 446 27.47 -1.61 -17.31
N ARG A 447 27.60 -1.85 -18.62
CA ARG A 447 27.17 -3.08 -19.30
C ARG A 447 28.27 -4.13 -19.20
N LEU A 448 28.01 -5.19 -18.43
CA LEU A 448 29.03 -6.12 -17.96
C LEU A 448 29.04 -7.45 -18.71
N GLY A 449 30.20 -8.11 -18.73
CA GLY A 449 30.34 -9.48 -19.23
C GLY A 449 30.71 -9.62 -20.70
N ALA A 450 30.95 -10.85 -21.13
CA ALA A 450 31.37 -11.17 -22.48
C ALA A 450 30.24 -10.86 -23.48
N GLY A 451 30.56 -10.07 -24.51
CA GLY A 451 29.60 -9.62 -25.53
C GLY A 451 28.95 -8.26 -25.24
N ALA A 452 29.17 -7.68 -24.05
CA ALA A 452 28.66 -6.35 -23.72
C ALA A 452 29.21 -5.26 -24.65
N ASN A 453 28.37 -4.27 -24.97
CA ASN A 453 28.68 -3.15 -25.86
C ASN A 453 27.95 -1.87 -25.42
N GLY A 454 27.98 -0.83 -26.27
CA GLY A 454 27.30 0.46 -26.10
C GLY A 454 25.87 0.38 -25.57
N THR A 455 25.08 -0.58 -26.03
CA THR A 455 23.63 -0.59 -25.80
C THR A 455 23.13 -1.85 -25.11
N GLN A 456 23.97 -2.88 -25.00
CA GLN A 456 23.55 -4.20 -24.49
C GLN A 456 24.52 -4.75 -23.44
N GLY A 457 23.96 -5.22 -22.32
CA GLY A 457 24.65 -6.04 -21.33
C GLY A 457 25.13 -7.37 -21.91
N GLY A 458 26.21 -7.89 -21.35
CA GLY A 458 26.85 -9.13 -21.79
C GLY A 458 26.49 -10.32 -20.91
N SER A 459 27.35 -11.34 -20.98
CA SER A 459 27.21 -12.59 -20.23
C SER A 459 28.32 -12.79 -19.20
N LEU A 460 27.97 -13.15 -17.97
CA LEU A 460 28.93 -13.62 -16.96
C LEU A 460 28.66 -15.08 -16.63
N MET A 461 29.64 -15.93 -16.94
CA MET A 461 29.57 -17.36 -16.62
C MET A 461 29.49 -17.59 -15.11
N VAL A 462 28.93 -18.74 -14.71
CA VAL A 462 28.91 -19.15 -13.29
C VAL A 462 30.33 -19.14 -12.70
N GLY A 463 30.51 -18.38 -11.62
CA GLY A 463 31.78 -18.18 -10.95
C GLY A 463 32.73 -17.18 -11.60
N GLU A 464 32.36 -16.58 -12.74
CA GLU A 464 33.10 -15.48 -13.36
C GLU A 464 32.97 -14.21 -12.51
N THR A 465 34.04 -13.42 -12.47
CA THR A 465 34.13 -12.18 -11.70
C THR A 465 34.48 -11.04 -12.65
N THR A 466 33.77 -9.93 -12.49
CA THR A 466 34.09 -8.65 -13.10
C THR A 466 34.24 -7.60 -12.01
N ALA A 467 35.05 -6.57 -12.26
CA ALA A 467 35.23 -5.48 -11.32
C ALA A 467 35.19 -4.14 -12.05
N VAL A 468 34.49 -3.18 -11.46
CA VAL A 468 34.33 -1.80 -11.93
C VAL A 468 34.98 -0.88 -10.92
N SER A 469 35.60 0.19 -11.39
CA SER A 469 35.99 1.32 -10.54
C SER A 469 35.70 2.63 -11.22
N PHE A 470 35.33 3.62 -10.43
CA PHE A 470 35.23 5.00 -10.87
C PHE A 470 35.57 5.91 -9.69
N LYS A 471 35.74 7.21 -9.97
CA LYS A 471 36.12 8.19 -8.97
C LYS A 471 35.05 9.25 -8.85
N VAL A 472 34.88 9.74 -7.64
CA VAL A 472 34.07 10.91 -7.33
C VAL A 472 34.90 11.88 -6.50
N THR A 473 34.52 13.15 -6.47
CA THR A 473 35.10 14.17 -5.59
C THR A 473 34.06 14.55 -4.54
N VAL A 474 34.44 14.60 -3.27
CA VAL A 474 33.55 15.14 -2.22
C VAL A 474 33.31 16.63 -2.51
N ASN A 475 32.05 17.02 -2.60
CA ASN A 475 31.66 18.38 -2.98
C ASN A 475 32.21 19.40 -1.98
N ALA A 476 32.46 20.62 -2.45
CA ALA A 476 32.94 21.69 -1.56
C ALA A 476 31.87 21.98 -0.49
N GLY A 477 32.30 22.13 0.77
CA GLY A 477 31.38 22.37 1.89
C GLY A 477 30.72 21.12 2.47
N PHE A 478 30.73 19.99 1.77
CA PHE A 478 30.11 18.76 2.25
C PHE A 478 30.93 18.07 3.36
N PHE A 479 30.29 17.83 4.51
CA PHE A 479 30.78 16.97 5.59
C PHE A 479 29.57 16.24 6.18
N GLY A 480 29.74 14.98 6.59
CA GLY A 480 28.61 14.12 6.92
C GLY A 480 28.77 12.72 6.36
N THR A 481 27.66 12.00 6.28
CA THR A 481 27.63 10.61 5.84
C THR A 481 27.38 10.55 4.33
N ILE A 482 28.25 9.85 3.59
CA ILE A 482 28.06 9.51 2.18
C ILE A 482 27.64 8.05 2.13
N SER A 483 26.43 7.77 1.65
CA SER A 483 25.86 6.43 1.54
C SER A 483 25.65 6.11 0.06
N ASN A 484 26.42 5.17 -0.50
CA ASN A 484 26.33 4.85 -1.92
C ASN A 484 26.07 3.36 -2.17
N GLN A 485 25.05 3.04 -2.98
CA GLN A 485 24.56 1.69 -3.26
C GLN A 485 24.48 1.47 -4.77
N ALA A 486 25.05 0.37 -5.27
CA ALA A 486 24.89 -0.02 -6.68
C ALA A 486 23.97 -1.23 -6.80
N THR A 487 23.38 -1.41 -7.97
CA THR A 487 22.43 -2.49 -8.30
C THR A 487 22.88 -3.23 -9.55
N ILE A 488 22.84 -4.57 -9.52
CA ILE A 488 23.14 -5.43 -10.66
C ILE A 488 21.84 -6.05 -11.16
N SER A 489 21.49 -5.80 -12.43
CA SER A 489 20.38 -6.45 -13.11
C SER A 489 20.89 -7.49 -14.10
N SER A 490 20.26 -8.67 -14.15
CA SER A 490 20.49 -9.64 -15.23
C SER A 490 19.38 -10.69 -15.34
N SER A 491 19.18 -11.20 -16.56
CA SER A 491 18.41 -12.42 -16.81
C SER A 491 19.30 -13.66 -16.81
N GLY A 492 18.71 -14.85 -16.71
CA GLY A 492 19.41 -16.13 -16.81
C GLY A 492 19.38 -16.74 -18.21
N GLN A 493 20.48 -17.34 -18.64
CA GLN A 493 20.56 -18.08 -19.91
C GLN A 493 19.52 -19.22 -20.01
N GLN A 494 19.09 -19.78 -18.89
CA GLN A 494 18.09 -20.85 -18.81
C GLN A 494 16.66 -20.34 -18.60
N GLY A 495 16.41 -19.04 -18.78
CA GLY A 495 15.06 -18.46 -18.79
C GLY A 495 14.62 -17.84 -17.47
N ALA A 496 15.55 -17.62 -16.51
CA ALA A 496 15.24 -16.80 -15.35
C ALA A 496 15.01 -15.34 -15.78
N LEU A 497 13.92 -14.75 -15.32
CA LEU A 497 13.59 -13.34 -15.59
C LEU A 497 14.67 -12.41 -14.99
N PRO A 498 14.80 -11.18 -15.55
CA PRO A 498 15.64 -10.15 -14.95
C PRO A 498 15.34 -9.98 -13.46
N LYS A 499 16.39 -9.85 -12.65
CA LYS A 499 16.26 -9.56 -11.22
C LYS A 499 17.40 -8.67 -10.78
N ASP A 500 17.03 -7.69 -9.97
CA ASP A 500 17.95 -6.71 -9.42
C ASP A 500 18.57 -7.22 -8.13
N THR A 501 19.85 -6.90 -7.95
CA THR A 501 20.62 -7.32 -6.79
C THR A 501 21.49 -6.18 -6.31
N PRO A 502 21.22 -5.60 -5.13
CA PRO A 502 22.07 -4.56 -4.56
C PRO A 502 23.44 -5.12 -4.14
N THR A 503 24.48 -4.29 -4.29
CA THR A 503 25.81 -4.51 -3.70
C THR A 503 25.80 -4.45 -2.17
N ASP A 504 26.81 -4.99 -1.51
CA ASP A 504 26.99 -4.95 -0.06
C ASP A 504 28.17 -4.03 0.31
N GLY A 505 27.90 -3.03 1.14
CA GLY A 505 28.86 -2.09 1.71
C GLY A 505 29.41 -2.44 3.09
N ASN A 506 28.85 -3.43 3.80
CA ASN A 506 29.33 -3.91 5.11
C ASN A 506 30.22 -5.17 5.01
N GLY A 507 30.29 -5.79 3.83
CA GLY A 507 31.31 -6.76 3.42
C GLY A 507 30.90 -8.23 3.51
N VAL A 508 30.88 -8.82 4.72
CA VAL A 508 30.41 -10.21 4.95
C VAL A 508 29.33 -10.26 6.03
N GLY A 509 28.75 -9.10 6.35
CA GLY A 509 27.62 -9.01 7.26
C GLY A 509 26.35 -9.59 6.60
N ALA A 510 25.27 -9.63 7.36
CA ALA A 510 23.96 -9.95 6.79
C ALA A 510 23.38 -8.72 6.08
N GLY A 511 22.54 -8.95 5.08
CA GLY A 511 21.94 -7.91 4.24
C GLY A 511 22.88 -7.38 3.16
N SER A 512 22.38 -6.40 2.39
CA SER A 512 23.13 -5.68 1.36
C SER A 512 23.01 -4.17 1.58
N PRO A 513 23.49 -3.62 2.71
CA PRO A 513 23.37 -2.20 2.96
C PRO A 513 24.33 -1.39 2.07
N PRO A 514 24.06 -0.08 1.89
CA PRO A 514 24.93 0.83 1.17
C PRO A 514 26.38 0.88 1.70
N THR A 515 27.30 1.31 0.83
CA THR A 515 28.67 1.64 1.23
C THR A 515 28.70 3.00 1.88
N VAL A 516 28.90 3.02 3.19
CA VAL A 516 28.90 4.24 4.00
C VAL A 516 30.32 4.69 4.32
N ILE A 517 30.63 5.96 4.05
CA ILE A 517 31.85 6.64 4.53
C ILE A 517 31.50 8.01 5.10
N VAL A 518 32.25 8.46 6.11
CA VAL A 518 32.02 9.74 6.77
C VAL A 518 33.08 10.74 6.33
N ALA A 519 32.65 11.87 5.76
CA ALA A 519 33.48 13.02 5.43
C ALA A 519 33.57 13.96 6.64
N ASP A 520 34.80 14.22 7.09
CA ASP A 520 35.08 15.18 8.15
C ASP A 520 35.07 16.60 7.60
N GLN A 521 34.70 17.58 8.44
CA GLN A 521 34.84 18.99 8.11
C GLN A 521 36.32 19.43 8.22
N CYS A 522 37.08 18.82 9.14
CA CYS A 522 38.47 19.21 9.43
C CYS A 522 39.35 18.05 9.88
N ALA A 523 40.66 18.17 9.62
CA ALA A 523 41.67 17.27 10.19
C ALA A 523 42.55 17.97 11.25
N ALA A 524 42.66 19.29 11.20
CA ALA A 524 43.39 20.12 12.16
C ALA A 524 42.88 21.58 12.17
N ASP A 525 43.17 22.32 13.24
CA ASP A 525 42.77 23.72 13.46
C ASP A 525 43.08 24.66 12.27
N VAL A 526 44.10 24.36 11.46
CA VAL A 526 44.46 25.20 10.29
C VAL A 526 43.40 25.22 9.18
N GLN A 527 42.51 24.23 9.18
CA GLN A 527 41.41 24.09 8.23
C GLN A 527 40.11 24.70 8.77
N CYS A 528 40.15 25.21 10.00
CA CYS A 528 39.04 25.83 10.68
C CYS A 528 39.24 27.34 10.74
N SER A 529 38.23 28.10 10.33
CA SER A 529 38.21 29.56 10.37
C SER A 529 37.28 30.08 11.46
N ALA A 530 37.46 31.33 11.88
CA ALA A 530 36.51 31.98 12.78
C ALA A 530 35.09 31.94 12.18
N PRO A 531 34.04 31.68 12.98
CA PRO A 531 34.03 31.66 14.45
C PRO A 531 34.42 30.31 15.11
N LEU A 532 34.65 29.23 14.36
CA LEU A 532 34.93 27.89 14.89
C LEU A 532 36.39 27.46 14.62
N PRO A 533 37.42 28.10 15.21
CA PRO A 533 38.80 27.95 14.73
C PRO A 533 39.47 26.62 15.11
N ARG A 534 38.82 25.72 15.85
CA ARG A 534 39.46 24.52 16.43
C ARG A 534 38.87 23.26 15.86
N CYS A 535 39.68 22.30 15.44
CA CYS A 535 39.16 21.03 14.96
C CYS A 535 38.92 20.07 16.13
N ASN A 536 37.67 19.67 16.36
CA ASN A 536 37.34 18.67 17.38
C ASN A 536 37.56 17.26 16.84
N THR A 537 38.79 16.77 17.01
CA THR A 537 39.18 15.43 16.55
C THR A 537 38.56 14.26 17.34
N ALA A 538 37.73 14.54 18.35
CA ALA A 538 37.05 13.52 19.16
C ALA A 538 35.64 13.15 18.65
N LEU A 539 35.05 13.94 17.75
CA LEU A 539 33.75 13.69 17.11
C LEU A 539 33.92 12.92 15.79
N ILE A 540 32.85 12.25 15.35
CA ILE A 540 32.77 11.55 14.05
C ILE A 540 31.41 11.94 13.42
N PRO A 541 31.38 12.71 12.31
CA PRO A 541 32.53 13.37 11.66
C PRO A 541 33.24 14.38 12.57
N LYS A 542 34.53 14.62 12.31
CA LYS A 542 35.32 15.67 12.95
C LYS A 542 34.85 17.02 12.44
N ILE A 543 34.36 17.86 13.35
CA ILE A 543 33.85 19.19 13.04
C ILE A 543 34.74 20.28 13.64
N CYS A 544 34.70 21.45 13.02
CA CYS A 544 35.28 22.66 13.59
C CYS A 544 34.38 23.14 14.75
N VAL A 545 34.99 23.47 15.88
CA VAL A 545 34.36 23.95 17.10
C VAL A 545 35.05 25.21 17.59
N GLU A 546 34.39 25.93 18.48
CA GLU A 546 34.90 27.16 19.06
C GLU A 546 36.05 26.89 20.04
N CYS A 547 35.94 25.87 20.90
CA CYS A 547 36.93 25.57 21.93
C CYS A 547 37.08 24.08 22.28
N LEU A 548 38.23 23.75 22.88
CA LEU A 548 38.53 22.41 23.40
C LEU A 548 38.97 22.44 24.88
N ASN A 549 39.26 23.63 25.40
CA ASN A 549 39.55 23.91 26.81
C ASN A 549 39.49 25.43 27.04
N ASN A 550 39.40 25.85 28.31
CA ASN A 550 39.18 27.25 28.70
C ASN A 550 40.26 28.23 28.19
N ALA A 551 41.47 27.77 27.88
CA ALA A 551 42.51 28.66 27.36
C ALA A 551 42.25 29.10 25.91
N HIS A 552 41.27 28.50 25.24
CA HIS A 552 40.84 28.86 23.90
C HIS A 552 39.72 29.89 23.88
N CYS A 553 39.22 30.28 25.05
CA CYS A 553 38.05 31.13 25.17
C CYS A 553 38.37 32.61 25.47
N PRO A 554 37.57 33.54 24.94
CA PRO A 554 37.68 34.97 25.20
C PRO A 554 37.20 35.32 26.64
N SER A 555 37.53 36.53 27.09
CA SER A 555 37.41 36.93 28.50
C SER A 555 35.98 37.17 29.01
N ASP A 556 35.03 37.38 28.12
CA ASP A 556 33.57 37.46 28.31
C ASP A 556 32.91 36.07 28.40
N LYS A 557 33.52 35.02 27.84
CA LYS A 557 33.04 33.64 27.97
C LYS A 557 34.18 32.69 28.37
N PRO A 558 34.79 32.87 29.56
CA PRO A 558 36.13 32.36 29.86
C PRO A 558 36.21 30.83 30.09
N THR A 559 35.09 30.11 30.03
CA THR A 559 35.02 28.68 30.29
C THR A 559 34.67 27.94 29.02
N CYS A 560 35.42 26.89 28.67
CA CYS A 560 35.03 26.04 27.56
C CYS A 560 34.09 24.96 28.09
N ASP A 561 32.88 24.89 27.56
CA ASP A 561 31.96 23.82 27.88
C ASP A 561 32.50 22.51 27.28
N GLY A 562 32.63 21.48 28.11
CA GLY A 562 33.13 20.18 27.70
C GLY A 562 32.14 19.33 26.91
N VAL A 563 30.87 19.75 26.82
CA VAL A 563 29.78 19.04 26.12
C VAL A 563 29.45 19.71 24.79
N THR A 564 29.27 21.05 24.75
CA THR A 564 28.95 21.78 23.51
C THR A 564 30.19 22.26 22.75
N ASN A 565 31.39 22.16 23.34
CA ASN A 565 32.64 22.65 22.76
C ASN A 565 32.61 24.15 22.37
N THR A 566 31.72 24.91 23.01
CA THR A 566 31.58 26.35 22.89
C THR A 566 32.12 27.06 24.12
N CYS A 567 32.57 28.29 23.94
CA CYS A 567 32.99 29.13 25.04
C CYS A 567 31.75 29.67 25.75
N VAL A 568 31.59 29.29 27.01
CA VAL A 568 30.48 29.66 27.89
C VAL A 568 30.99 30.40 29.11
N CYS A 569 30.12 31.18 29.74
CA CYS A 569 30.39 31.79 31.04
C CYS A 569 29.66 30.97 32.13
N ILE A 570 30.37 30.62 33.22
CA ILE A 570 29.79 29.92 34.38
C ILE A 570 29.75 30.86 35.61
N PRO A 571 28.56 31.25 36.14
CA PRO A 571 28.41 32.32 37.13
C PRO A 571 29.18 32.09 38.43
N THR A 572 29.88 33.12 38.92
CA THR A 572 30.57 33.08 40.24
C THR A 572 30.04 34.09 41.28
N GLY A 573 29.12 35.00 40.91
CA GLY A 573 28.50 36.02 41.78
C GLY A 573 27.73 37.11 41.00
N ASN A 574 27.36 38.25 41.62
CA ASN A 574 26.73 39.42 40.94
C ASN A 574 27.79 40.41 40.38
N GLU A 575 27.42 41.22 39.39
CA GLU A 575 28.30 42.17 38.68
C GLU A 575 28.87 43.36 39.45
N VAL A 576 30.02 43.84 38.96
CA VAL A 576 30.78 45.00 39.44
C VAL A 576 31.47 45.68 38.24
N CYS A 577 31.36 47.01 38.02
CA CYS A 577 31.94 47.69 36.83
C CYS A 577 33.51 47.63 36.78
N ASP A 578 34.10 46.49 36.38
CA ASP A 578 35.53 46.16 36.40
C ASP A 578 36.14 45.45 35.15
N GLY A 579 35.32 45.03 34.19
CA GLY A 579 35.78 44.53 32.90
C GLY A 579 35.80 43.00 32.73
N LEU A 580 35.12 42.24 33.59
CA LEU A 580 34.94 40.78 33.50
C LEU A 580 33.47 40.39 33.73
N ASP A 581 32.89 39.50 32.91
CA ASP A 581 31.53 38.97 33.11
C ASP A 581 31.55 37.95 34.27
N ASN A 582 30.99 38.32 35.43
CA ASN A 582 31.12 37.56 36.68
C ASN A 582 29.86 36.75 37.03
N ASN A 583 28.70 37.22 36.58
CA ASN A 583 27.40 36.58 36.76
C ASN A 583 26.97 35.78 35.52
N CYS A 584 27.69 35.91 34.41
CA CYS A 584 27.55 35.14 33.19
C CYS A 584 26.22 35.31 32.47
N ASP A 585 25.73 36.54 32.40
CA ASP A 585 24.61 36.90 31.54
C ASP A 585 25.04 37.44 30.16
N GLY A 586 26.34 37.32 29.84
CA GLY A 586 26.90 37.61 28.52
C GLY A 586 27.34 39.06 28.37
N SER A 587 27.26 39.86 29.43
CA SER A 587 27.68 41.24 29.44
C SER A 587 28.82 41.43 30.43
N ILE A 588 29.78 42.27 30.06
CA ILE A 588 30.82 42.69 31.01
C ILE A 588 30.26 43.94 31.71
N ASP A 589 30.01 43.87 33.02
CA ASP A 589 29.59 44.97 33.88
C ASP A 589 28.13 45.48 33.70
N GLU A 590 27.14 44.61 33.64
CA GLU A 590 25.75 44.92 33.29
C GLU A 590 24.78 45.20 34.43
N GLY A 591 23.58 45.69 34.06
CA GLY A 591 22.59 46.26 34.97
C GLY A 591 22.86 47.73 35.31
N ASN A 592 23.70 48.42 34.53
CA ASN A 592 24.18 49.77 34.79
C ASN A 592 24.59 49.95 36.26
N PRO A 593 25.55 49.14 36.74
CA PRO A 593 25.95 49.18 38.13
C PRO A 593 26.52 50.58 38.39
N ASP A 594 25.75 51.36 39.18
CA ASP A 594 25.93 52.78 39.49
C ASP A 594 25.29 53.87 38.55
N GLY A 595 24.32 53.61 37.64
CA GLY A 595 23.62 54.63 36.78
C GLY A 595 22.06 54.64 36.76
N GLY A 596 21.40 55.47 35.89
CA GLY A 596 19.91 55.50 35.72
C GLY A 596 19.10 56.84 35.66
N ALA A 597 19.52 57.90 34.95
CA ALA A 597 18.75 59.18 34.78
C ALA A 597 18.43 59.56 33.30
N MET A 598 17.27 60.18 33.00
CA MET A 598 16.70 60.38 31.62
C MET A 598 17.42 61.37 30.66
N CYS A 599 17.46 61.03 29.35
CA CYS A 599 17.91 61.84 28.17
C CYS A 599 17.12 61.53 26.84
N SER A 600 17.48 62.05 25.65
CA SER A 600 16.69 61.93 24.38
C SER A 600 17.59 61.78 23.13
N THR A 601 17.15 61.00 22.12
CA THR A 601 18.00 60.24 21.18
C THR A 601 17.83 60.60 19.68
N GLY A 602 16.60 60.59 19.11
CA GLY A 602 16.25 61.18 17.81
C GLY A 602 15.93 60.26 16.61
N ASN A 603 15.49 59.01 16.77
CA ASN A 603 15.23 58.00 15.69
C ASN A 603 13.73 57.64 15.49
N PRO A 604 13.30 56.96 14.38
CA PRO A 604 11.89 56.64 14.09
C PRO A 604 11.35 55.41 14.87
N GLY A 605 10.02 55.25 14.93
CA GLY A 605 9.37 54.07 15.52
C GLY A 605 9.54 53.96 17.04
N VAL A 606 9.61 52.72 17.55
CA VAL A 606 9.79 52.42 18.98
C VAL A 606 11.16 52.88 19.55
N CYS A 607 12.06 53.45 18.73
CA CYS A 607 13.47 53.73 19.06
C CYS A 607 13.81 55.24 19.43
N ASP A 608 12.87 56.13 19.84
CA ASP A 608 13.10 57.61 20.06
C ASP A 608 13.42 58.14 21.51
N ILE A 609 13.40 57.33 22.59
CA ILE A 609 13.59 57.79 24.00
C ILE A 609 14.96 57.30 24.60
N GLY A 610 15.59 57.92 25.65
CA GLY A 610 16.91 57.48 26.25
C GLY A 610 17.22 57.76 27.76
N THR A 611 18.28 57.16 28.38
CA THR A 611 18.76 57.25 29.81
C THR A 611 20.30 57.12 30.02
N THR A 612 20.87 57.43 31.22
CA THR A 612 22.33 57.37 31.54
C THR A 612 22.88 56.01 32.03
N ASP A 613 24.01 55.51 31.48
CA ASP A 613 24.60 54.14 31.60
C ASP A 613 26.14 53.99 31.80
N CYS A 614 26.62 52.97 32.57
CA CYS A 614 28.02 52.49 32.64
C CYS A 614 28.49 51.97 31.26
N VAL A 615 29.55 52.54 30.67
CA VAL A 615 30.12 52.16 29.37
C VAL A 615 31.65 52.05 29.47
N GLY A 616 32.19 50.84 29.22
CA GLY A 616 33.64 50.55 29.19
C GLY A 616 34.33 50.58 30.57
N GLY A 617 33.58 50.27 31.63
CA GLY A 617 34.01 50.38 33.03
C GLY A 617 33.73 51.75 33.69
N ALA A 618 32.95 52.66 33.07
CA ALA A 618 32.58 54.01 33.61
C ALA A 618 31.32 54.69 32.97
N VAL A 619 30.54 55.54 33.68
CA VAL A 619 29.15 56.03 33.32
C VAL A 619 28.96 57.24 32.32
N VAL A 620 27.96 57.20 31.39
CA VAL A 620 27.65 58.04 30.16
C VAL A 620 26.09 58.12 29.81
N CYS A 621 25.57 58.73 28.71
CA CYS A 621 24.12 58.80 28.31
C CYS A 621 23.80 58.09 26.99
N SER A 622 22.76 57.26 26.98
CA SER A 622 22.45 56.26 25.94
C SER A 622 20.95 56.18 25.62
N ASP A 623 20.64 55.59 24.48
CA ASP A 623 19.28 55.45 23.94
C ASP A 623 18.57 54.23 24.59
N VAL A 624 17.25 54.22 24.83
CA VAL A 624 16.57 53.09 25.53
C VAL A 624 16.08 51.97 24.60
N THR A 625 16.33 52.05 23.30
CA THR A 625 16.12 50.94 22.35
C THR A 625 17.27 50.96 21.34
N LEU A 626 18.04 49.86 21.24
CA LEU A 626 19.26 49.73 20.43
C LEU A 626 19.01 48.82 19.21
N PRO A 627 19.56 49.15 18.02
CA PRO A 627 19.49 48.25 16.86
C PRO A 627 20.22 46.92 17.09
N GLY A 628 19.61 45.77 16.76
CA GLY A 628 20.11 44.40 16.86
C GLY A 628 19.97 43.77 18.26
N SER A 629 19.07 44.27 19.12
CA SER A 629 18.97 43.85 20.53
C SER A 629 17.77 42.97 20.89
N LEU A 630 16.89 42.71 19.93
CA LEU A 630 15.82 41.74 20.01
C LEU A 630 15.99 40.77 18.84
N ALA A 631 15.73 39.48 19.04
CA ALA A 631 15.68 38.54 17.93
C ALA A 631 14.34 38.71 17.22
N GLU A 632 14.36 38.61 15.89
CA GLU A 632 13.15 38.60 15.06
C GLU A 632 12.20 37.50 15.55
N ILE A 633 10.91 37.83 15.58
CA ILE A 633 9.86 36.85 15.81
C ILE A 633 9.30 36.55 14.42
N CYS A 634 9.69 35.41 13.84
CA CYS A 634 9.28 35.00 12.50
C CYS A 634 7.74 35.11 12.35
N GLY A 635 7.28 35.78 11.29
CA GLY A 635 5.86 35.94 10.94
C GLY A 635 5.10 37.16 11.48
N ASN A 636 5.70 38.08 12.26
CA ASN A 636 4.94 39.16 12.93
C ASN A 636 4.97 40.56 12.26
N GLY A 637 5.89 40.80 11.32
CA GLY A 637 5.92 42.00 10.47
C GLY A 637 6.35 43.31 11.15
N GLU A 638 7.02 43.24 12.31
CA GLU A 638 7.62 44.40 12.99
C GLU A 638 9.16 44.35 12.90
N ASP A 639 9.84 45.49 13.10
CA ASP A 639 11.31 45.61 13.09
C ASP A 639 11.79 45.74 14.53
N GLU A 640 11.67 44.63 15.26
CA GLU A 640 11.98 44.52 16.68
C GLU A 640 13.45 44.87 16.96
N ASP A 641 14.31 44.56 16.01
CA ASP A 641 15.73 44.80 16.11
C ASP A 641 16.17 46.14 15.50
N CYS A 642 15.27 47.00 15.03
CA CYS A 642 15.55 48.32 14.44
C CYS A 642 16.66 48.28 13.33
N ASP A 643 16.89 47.17 12.61
CA ASP A 643 17.90 47.05 11.53
C ASP A 643 17.37 47.44 10.14
N GLY A 644 16.04 47.45 10.00
CA GLY A 644 15.32 47.86 8.80
C GLY A 644 14.96 46.74 7.82
N ASN A 645 15.19 45.46 8.15
CA ASN A 645 14.68 44.28 7.44
C ASN A 645 13.74 43.50 8.36
N LEU A 646 12.58 43.09 7.84
CA LEU A 646 11.59 42.32 8.59
C LEU A 646 11.89 40.82 8.44
N ASN A 647 11.86 40.04 9.53
CA ASN A 647 11.85 38.55 9.55
C ASN A 647 13.06 37.85 8.88
N ASN A 648 14.28 37.94 9.43
CA ASN A 648 15.45 37.16 8.96
C ASN A 648 15.94 36.10 9.99
N ASP A 649 16.72 35.09 9.55
CA ASP A 649 17.30 33.97 10.34
C ASP A 649 16.30 32.88 10.88
N CYS A 650 15.27 32.50 10.11
CA CYS A 650 14.32 31.44 10.47
C CYS A 650 14.81 30.02 10.05
N PRO A 651 14.49 28.93 10.79
CA PRO A 651 14.82 27.53 10.45
C PRO A 651 14.09 27.02 9.19
N ASP A 652 14.62 25.95 8.58
CA ASP A 652 14.18 25.21 7.38
C ASP A 652 14.74 23.77 7.58
N THR A 653 13.88 22.74 7.63
CA THR A 653 14.19 21.42 8.22
C THR A 653 14.49 20.32 7.19
N ASP A 654 13.77 20.27 6.08
CA ASP A 654 13.96 19.36 4.94
C ASP A 654 14.79 19.97 3.79
N MET A 655 15.08 21.27 3.85
CA MET A 655 15.95 22.01 2.92
C MET A 655 15.39 22.20 1.52
N ASP A 656 14.09 22.40 1.42
CA ASP A 656 13.33 22.72 0.21
C ASP A 656 13.40 24.22 -0.18
N LEU A 657 13.90 25.09 0.72
CA LEU A 657 13.98 26.56 0.64
C LEU A 657 12.79 27.33 1.24
N LEU A 658 11.77 26.66 1.76
CA LEU A 658 10.80 27.24 2.68
C LEU A 658 11.25 27.08 4.14
N PRO A 659 11.08 28.11 4.97
CA PRO A 659 11.38 27.99 6.40
C PRO A 659 10.21 27.39 7.20
N ASP A 660 10.48 26.59 8.23
CA ASP A 660 9.53 25.85 9.09
C ASP A 660 8.27 26.65 9.50
N TRP A 661 8.42 27.96 9.72
CA TRP A 661 7.30 28.81 10.15
C TRP A 661 6.38 29.23 9.00
N LEU A 662 6.92 29.32 7.78
CA LEU A 662 6.17 29.59 6.56
C LEU A 662 5.50 28.30 6.10
N GLU A 663 6.19 27.16 6.15
CA GLU A 663 5.61 25.82 5.90
C GLU A 663 4.42 25.58 6.83
N ALA A 664 4.59 25.78 8.14
CA ALA A 664 3.49 25.72 9.10
C ALA A 664 2.40 26.81 8.91
N GLN A 665 2.65 27.84 8.10
CA GLN A 665 1.66 28.88 7.79
C GLN A 665 0.88 28.56 6.51
N ILE A 666 1.53 27.96 5.51
CA ILE A 666 0.91 27.59 4.23
C ILE A 666 0.29 26.19 4.32
N GLY A 667 0.80 25.29 5.17
CA GLY A 667 0.21 23.97 5.43
C GLY A 667 1.14 22.79 5.12
N THR A 668 2.28 23.04 4.46
CA THR A 668 3.24 22.00 4.06
C THR A 668 3.98 21.34 5.25
N ASP A 669 4.43 20.09 5.09
CA ASP A 669 5.15 19.35 6.14
C ASP A 669 6.64 19.71 6.10
N ALA A 670 7.11 20.45 7.11
CA ALA A 670 8.51 20.80 7.29
C ALA A 670 9.50 19.62 7.49
N ASN A 671 9.14 18.39 7.17
CA ASN A 671 10.06 17.25 7.08
C ASN A 671 9.97 16.54 5.72
N ASP A 672 9.14 17.05 4.82
CA ASP A 672 8.90 16.53 3.49
C ASP A 672 9.11 17.66 2.49
N ALA A 673 10.06 17.47 1.57
CA ALA A 673 10.48 18.58 0.71
C ALA A 673 9.61 18.77 -0.53
N ASP A 674 8.55 17.97 -0.67
CA ASP A 674 7.62 17.83 -1.79
C ASP A 674 6.34 17.27 -1.19
N SER A 675 5.52 18.15 -0.61
CA SER A 675 4.42 17.79 0.29
C SER A 675 3.22 17.18 -0.45
N ASP A 676 3.01 17.56 -1.71
CA ASP A 676 1.96 17.07 -2.60
C ASP A 676 2.42 15.99 -3.59
N ASP A 677 3.73 15.70 -3.65
CA ASP A 677 4.32 14.64 -4.48
C ASP A 677 4.12 14.86 -5.99
N ASP A 678 4.00 16.12 -6.41
CA ASP A 678 3.80 16.53 -7.80
C ASP A 678 5.11 16.46 -8.63
N GLY A 679 6.25 16.34 -7.96
CA GLY A 679 7.58 16.27 -8.55
C GLY A 679 8.34 17.60 -8.59
N LEU A 680 7.77 18.66 -8.01
CA LEU A 680 8.43 19.86 -7.57
C LEU A 680 8.78 19.75 -6.09
N ARG A 681 9.04 20.87 -5.45
CA ARG A 681 9.44 20.93 -4.05
C ARG A 681 8.78 22.19 -3.56
N ASP A 682 8.26 22.17 -2.35
CA ASP A 682 7.45 23.27 -1.84
C ASP A 682 8.13 24.66 -2.03
N GLY A 683 9.45 24.75 -1.82
CA GLY A 683 10.22 25.98 -2.02
C GLY A 683 10.68 26.31 -3.45
N ASP A 684 10.50 25.40 -4.39
CA ASP A 684 10.74 25.57 -5.83
C ASP A 684 9.47 25.92 -6.62
N GLU A 685 8.25 25.79 -6.08
CA GLU A 685 7.06 26.42 -6.69
C GLU A 685 7.16 27.96 -6.67
N GLY A 686 6.74 28.61 -7.74
CA GLY A 686 6.96 30.04 -7.95
C GLY A 686 6.34 30.96 -6.88
N ASP A 687 5.22 30.54 -6.29
CA ASP A 687 4.48 31.23 -5.22
C ASP A 687 3.83 30.19 -4.26
N PRO A 688 4.60 29.53 -3.38
CA PRO A 688 4.17 28.34 -2.63
C PRO A 688 2.98 28.53 -1.69
N GLY A 689 2.74 29.78 -1.26
CA GLY A 689 1.57 30.14 -0.44
C GLY A 689 0.53 30.96 -1.20
N GLY A 690 0.69 31.03 -2.53
CA GLY A 690 -0.32 31.49 -3.46
C GLY A 690 -1.41 30.44 -3.60
N ASP A 691 -2.42 30.79 -4.39
CA ASP A 691 -3.60 30.00 -4.72
C ASP A 691 -3.97 30.54 -6.12
N ALA A 692 -3.41 29.90 -7.14
CA ALA A 692 -3.30 30.47 -8.49
C ALA A 692 -4.61 30.32 -9.29
N ASP A 693 -5.30 29.23 -9.08
CA ASP A 693 -6.59 28.82 -9.65
C ASP A 693 -7.79 29.27 -8.79
N GLY A 694 -7.64 29.40 -7.47
CA GLY A 694 -8.64 29.95 -6.55
C GLY A 694 -9.46 28.93 -5.77
N ASP A 695 -9.02 27.66 -5.70
CA ASP A 695 -9.68 26.52 -5.05
C ASP A 695 -9.43 26.43 -3.53
N LEU A 696 -8.66 27.37 -2.97
CA LEU A 696 -8.27 27.47 -1.57
C LEU A 696 -7.15 26.52 -1.12
N VAL A 697 -6.57 25.74 -2.04
CA VAL A 697 -5.36 24.96 -1.81
C VAL A 697 -4.14 25.82 -2.17
N PRO A 698 -3.12 25.86 -1.30
CA PRO A 698 -1.88 26.53 -1.65
C PRO A 698 -1.15 25.80 -2.77
N ASN A 699 -0.52 26.53 -3.69
CA ASN A 699 0.26 25.98 -4.81
C ASN A 699 1.36 24.96 -4.45
N ALA A 700 1.73 24.82 -3.17
CA ALA A 700 2.70 23.84 -2.68
C ALA A 700 2.08 22.60 -2.04
N LEU A 701 0.76 22.53 -2.11
CA LEU A 701 -0.09 21.43 -1.72
C LEU A 701 -1.03 21.05 -2.86
N ASP A 702 -0.82 21.63 -4.05
CA ASP A 702 -1.67 21.57 -5.21
C ASP A 702 -0.85 21.10 -6.40
N VAL A 703 -1.30 20.02 -7.01
CA VAL A 703 -0.52 19.23 -7.98
C VAL A 703 -0.72 19.72 -9.43
N ASP A 704 -1.69 20.61 -9.66
CA ASP A 704 -1.99 21.34 -10.91
C ASP A 704 -2.44 22.76 -10.55
N SER A 705 -1.48 23.60 -10.13
CA SER A 705 -1.70 24.91 -9.49
C SER A 705 -2.53 25.92 -10.33
N ASP A 706 -2.76 25.65 -11.61
CA ASP A 706 -3.53 26.52 -12.50
C ASP A 706 -4.70 25.83 -13.22
N ASN A 707 -4.98 24.56 -12.87
CA ASN A 707 -6.09 23.73 -13.34
C ASN A 707 -6.22 23.64 -14.85
N ASP A 708 -5.10 23.53 -15.53
CA ASP A 708 -5.10 23.50 -16.98
C ASP A 708 -5.09 22.07 -17.55
N GLY A 709 -4.95 21.09 -16.64
CA GLY A 709 -4.92 19.66 -16.87
C GLY A 709 -3.51 19.08 -16.92
N LEU A 710 -2.45 19.89 -16.93
CA LEU A 710 -1.06 19.45 -16.95
C LEU A 710 -0.38 19.69 -15.59
N LEU A 711 -0.02 18.61 -14.90
CA LEU A 711 0.54 18.69 -13.54
C LEU A 711 1.83 19.54 -13.46
N ASP A 712 1.98 20.27 -12.37
CA ASP A 712 3.04 21.26 -12.08
C ASP A 712 4.46 20.71 -12.33
N GLY A 713 4.77 19.52 -11.80
CA GLY A 713 6.03 18.84 -12.07
C GLY A 713 6.25 18.52 -13.54
N THR A 714 5.21 18.17 -14.30
CA THR A 714 5.30 17.90 -15.74
C THR A 714 5.59 19.18 -16.51
N GLU A 715 4.88 20.25 -16.18
CA GLU A 715 5.03 21.58 -16.76
C GLU A 715 6.46 22.13 -16.58
N ALA A 716 7.01 21.94 -15.38
CA ALA A 716 8.37 22.35 -15.04
C ALA A 716 9.46 21.45 -15.64
N GLY A 717 9.05 20.34 -16.27
CA GLY A 717 9.92 19.37 -16.93
C GLY A 717 10.63 18.41 -15.97
N SER A 718 9.96 18.05 -14.88
CA SER A 718 10.41 17.09 -13.89
C SER A 718 10.46 15.67 -14.45
N ASP A 719 11.41 14.86 -13.97
CA ASP A 719 11.47 13.42 -14.27
C ASP A 719 10.96 12.56 -13.11
N CYS A 720 10.31 13.20 -12.13
CA CYS A 720 9.77 12.62 -10.90
C CYS A 720 10.78 11.76 -10.11
N SER A 721 12.07 12.10 -10.19
CA SER A 721 13.13 11.31 -9.56
C SER A 721 13.63 11.87 -8.23
N ASP A 722 13.02 12.97 -7.74
CA ASP A 722 13.31 13.47 -6.40
C ASP A 722 12.95 12.40 -5.37
N PRO A 723 13.81 12.13 -4.37
CA PRO A 723 13.47 11.19 -3.31
C PRO A 723 12.38 11.66 -2.34
N ALA A 724 11.97 12.93 -2.42
CA ALA A 724 10.82 13.46 -1.68
C ALA A 724 9.52 12.97 -2.34
N THR A 725 9.38 13.13 -3.65
CA THR A 725 8.26 12.62 -4.47
C THR A 725 7.95 11.12 -4.30
N ASP A 726 6.78 10.78 -3.78
CA ASP A 726 6.20 9.43 -3.72
C ASP A 726 5.38 9.10 -4.99
N MET A 727 6.09 8.56 -5.97
CA MET A 727 5.51 8.02 -7.21
C MET A 727 4.39 6.97 -7.04
N ALA A 728 4.15 6.44 -5.82
CA ALA A 728 3.03 5.55 -5.57
C ALA A 728 1.68 6.29 -5.47
N LYS A 729 1.67 7.60 -5.20
CA LYS A 729 0.44 8.42 -5.13
C LYS A 729 -0.12 8.77 -6.51
N GLY A 730 0.73 8.89 -7.53
CA GLY A 730 0.29 9.12 -8.90
C GLY A 730 0.24 10.60 -9.33
N TYR A 731 0.61 11.53 -8.44
CA TYR A 731 0.58 12.97 -8.68
C TYR A 731 1.77 13.53 -9.48
N CYS A 732 2.70 12.69 -9.93
CA CYS A 732 3.77 13.12 -10.83
C CYS A 732 3.81 12.28 -12.11
N VAL A 733 3.71 12.95 -13.26
CA VAL A 733 3.92 12.38 -14.59
C VAL A 733 5.28 12.79 -15.12
N PRO A 734 6.22 11.85 -15.39
CA PRO A 734 7.54 12.24 -15.87
C PRO A 734 7.46 12.86 -17.26
N ASP A 735 8.04 14.05 -17.41
CA ASP A 735 8.14 14.75 -18.69
C ASP A 735 8.81 13.86 -19.75
N ALA A 736 8.08 13.61 -20.84
CA ALA A 736 8.45 12.72 -21.91
C ALA A 736 9.64 13.23 -22.76
N ASP A 737 9.95 14.52 -22.74
CA ASP A 737 11.08 15.12 -23.44
C ASP A 737 12.21 15.70 -22.55
N MET A 738 12.06 15.56 -21.23
CA MET A 738 13.06 15.88 -20.19
C MET A 738 13.39 17.37 -20.14
N GLY A 739 12.37 18.22 -20.12
CA GLY A 739 12.42 19.67 -20.01
C GLY A 739 12.88 20.36 -21.30
N ALA A 740 12.69 19.71 -22.46
CA ALA A 740 12.98 20.35 -23.74
C ALA A 740 11.85 21.29 -24.17
N THR A 741 10.62 20.97 -23.82
CA THR A 741 9.50 21.90 -23.63
C THR A 741 9.18 22.02 -22.14
N VAL A 742 8.73 23.20 -21.73
CA VAL A 742 8.27 23.49 -20.36
C VAL A 742 7.26 24.63 -20.45
N THR A 743 6.31 24.61 -19.54
CA THR A 743 5.24 25.60 -19.33
C THR A 743 5.41 26.22 -17.94
N ASP A 744 4.48 27.06 -17.50
CA ASP A 744 4.56 27.81 -16.25
C ASP A 744 3.42 27.35 -15.33
N PRO A 745 3.71 26.54 -14.28
CA PRO A 745 2.74 25.91 -13.35
C PRO A 745 1.65 26.81 -12.78
N LEU A 746 1.83 28.13 -12.85
CA LEU A 746 0.93 29.11 -12.24
C LEU A 746 0.17 29.91 -13.30
N SER A 747 0.14 29.43 -14.53
CA SER A 747 -0.34 30.12 -15.71
C SER A 747 -0.92 29.15 -16.74
N TRP A 748 -2.23 28.92 -16.62
CA TRP A 748 -3.07 28.08 -17.49
C TRP A 748 -2.93 28.27 -19.02
N ASP A 749 -2.23 29.30 -19.50
CA ASP A 749 -1.90 29.58 -20.91
C ASP A 749 -0.54 30.32 -20.96
N THR A 750 0.56 29.56 -21.03
CA THR A 750 1.95 30.06 -20.91
C THR A 750 2.27 31.13 -21.96
N ASP A 751 1.75 31.01 -23.18
CA ASP A 751 2.07 31.91 -24.28
C ASP A 751 1.03 33.01 -24.54
N SER A 752 -0.09 32.96 -23.82
CA SER A 752 -1.23 33.86 -23.88
C SER A 752 -1.94 33.92 -25.24
N GLY A 753 -2.00 32.80 -25.95
CA GLY A 753 -2.64 32.67 -27.25
C GLY A 753 -4.12 32.26 -27.19
N GLY A 754 -4.56 31.69 -26.05
CA GLY A 754 -5.94 31.45 -25.67
C GLY A 754 -6.42 29.99 -25.71
N ALA A 755 -5.53 29.01 -25.75
CA ALA A 755 -5.78 27.62 -25.38
C ALA A 755 -4.98 27.30 -24.10
N SER A 756 -5.42 26.35 -23.29
CA SER A 756 -4.63 25.93 -22.13
C SER A 756 -3.40 25.12 -22.52
N ASP A 757 -2.36 25.11 -21.68
CA ASP A 757 -1.15 24.33 -21.95
C ASP A 757 -1.49 22.84 -22.00
N GLY A 758 -2.32 22.32 -21.08
CA GLY A 758 -2.89 20.97 -21.16
C GLY A 758 -3.71 20.71 -22.43
N SER A 759 -4.47 21.69 -22.94
CA SER A 759 -5.20 21.55 -24.23
C SER A 759 -4.27 21.54 -25.44
N GLU A 760 -3.11 22.19 -25.33
CA GLU A 760 -2.08 22.17 -26.35
C GLU A 760 -1.24 20.90 -26.29
N ASP A 761 -1.02 20.32 -25.11
CA ASP A 761 -0.45 18.98 -24.86
C ASP A 761 -1.53 17.98 -24.41
N ALA A 762 -2.52 17.72 -25.26
CA ALA A 762 -3.69 16.90 -24.91
C ALA A 762 -3.40 15.42 -24.54
N ASN A 763 -2.15 14.99 -24.47
CA ASN A 763 -1.75 13.69 -23.95
C ASN A 763 -1.03 13.77 -22.58
N LEU A 764 -0.87 15.00 -22.07
CA LEU A 764 -0.42 15.38 -20.74
C LEU A 764 0.95 14.78 -20.37
N ASN A 765 1.93 14.89 -21.27
CA ASN A 765 3.24 14.27 -21.06
C ASN A 765 4.41 15.27 -21.07
N GLY A 766 4.13 16.56 -21.14
CA GLY A 766 5.09 17.67 -21.16
C GLY A 766 5.86 17.83 -22.48
N ALA A 767 5.61 16.98 -23.48
CA ALA A 767 6.38 16.93 -24.72
C ALA A 767 5.57 17.35 -25.94
N LEU A 768 6.11 18.31 -26.72
CA LEU A 768 5.54 18.68 -28.02
C LEU A 768 5.56 17.52 -29.03
N ASP A 769 4.40 16.92 -29.27
CA ASP A 769 4.25 15.73 -30.09
C ASP A 769 3.53 15.98 -31.43
N ALA A 770 3.47 14.93 -32.26
CA ALA A 770 2.98 15.06 -33.63
C ALA A 770 1.45 15.04 -33.73
N GLY A 771 0.80 16.17 -33.47
CA GLY A 771 -0.67 16.30 -33.53
C GLY A 771 -1.22 17.39 -32.62
N GLU A 772 -0.42 17.78 -31.65
CA GLU A 772 -0.64 18.78 -30.60
C GLU A 772 -0.34 20.22 -31.02
N GLY A 773 -0.76 21.14 -30.16
CA GLY A 773 -0.35 22.54 -30.11
C GLY A 773 1.07 22.69 -29.57
N ASP A 774 1.59 23.92 -29.56
CA ASP A 774 2.92 24.22 -29.02
C ASP A 774 2.69 25.32 -27.98
N ALA A 775 2.56 24.93 -26.70
CA ALA A 775 2.23 25.79 -25.56
C ALA A 775 3.19 26.99 -25.35
N GLY A 776 4.28 27.06 -26.11
CA GLY A 776 5.18 28.21 -26.17
C GLY A 776 4.97 29.14 -27.37
N ALA A 777 3.92 28.97 -28.18
CA ALA A 777 3.81 29.50 -29.53
C ALA A 777 2.57 30.30 -29.98
N GLY A 778 1.42 30.38 -29.33
CA GLY A 778 0.34 31.39 -29.41
C GLY A 778 -0.26 31.69 -30.79
N GLY A 779 0.18 30.99 -31.82
CA GLY A 779 -0.16 31.22 -33.23
C GLY A 779 -0.88 30.04 -33.86
N ASP A 780 -0.93 28.93 -33.13
CA ASP A 780 -1.38 27.60 -33.48
C ASP A 780 -2.63 27.18 -32.70
N ASP A 781 -2.93 27.84 -31.59
CA ASP A 781 -4.10 27.72 -30.71
C ASP A 781 -5.39 27.86 -31.49
N ALA A 782 -5.39 28.68 -32.55
CA ALA A 782 -6.53 28.79 -33.45
C ALA A 782 -6.87 27.46 -34.18
N GLY A 783 -6.01 26.45 -34.04
CA GLY A 783 -6.19 25.06 -34.46
C GLY A 783 -6.67 24.11 -33.36
N ILE A 784 -6.56 24.49 -32.09
CA ILE A 784 -7.21 23.83 -30.95
C ILE A 784 -8.69 24.20 -31.00
N LEU A 785 -9.55 23.19 -30.94
CA LEU A 785 -10.99 23.37 -30.97
C LEU A 785 -11.48 23.14 -29.55
N ASP A 786 -12.30 24.07 -29.08
CA ASP A 786 -13.01 24.08 -27.82
C ASP A 786 -14.44 24.47 -28.23
N SER A 787 -15.37 23.54 -28.06
CA SER A 787 -16.64 23.51 -28.79
C SER A 787 -17.79 24.17 -28.02
N ASP A 788 -17.77 24.08 -26.70
CA ASP A 788 -18.69 24.71 -25.74
C ASP A 788 -18.10 25.98 -25.11
N GLY A 789 -16.78 26.11 -25.00
CA GLY A 789 -16.08 27.33 -24.61
C GLY A 789 -15.75 27.42 -23.13
N ASP A 790 -15.53 26.29 -22.46
CA ASP A 790 -15.31 26.21 -21.01
C ASP A 790 -13.86 26.41 -20.57
N GLY A 791 -12.90 26.08 -21.43
CA GLY A 791 -11.47 26.16 -21.12
C GLY A 791 -10.68 24.92 -21.56
N LEU A 792 -11.34 23.76 -21.70
CA LEU A 792 -10.73 22.52 -22.18
C LEU A 792 -10.95 22.36 -23.68
N GLY A 793 -9.95 21.82 -24.38
CA GLY A 793 -10.05 21.52 -25.80
C GLY A 793 -10.68 20.15 -26.08
N ASP A 794 -11.45 20.03 -27.17
CA ASP A 794 -12.14 18.81 -27.64
C ASP A 794 -11.29 17.51 -27.62
N VAL A 795 -9.96 17.65 -27.73
CA VAL A 795 -9.02 16.51 -27.73
C VAL A 795 -8.66 16.09 -26.31
N LEU A 796 -8.44 17.06 -25.41
CA LEU A 796 -8.16 16.84 -24.00
C LEU A 796 -9.41 16.31 -23.30
N GLU A 797 -10.57 16.91 -23.55
CA GLU A 797 -11.86 16.40 -23.06
C GLU A 797 -12.08 14.92 -23.48
N GLY A 798 -11.76 14.60 -24.74
CA GLY A 798 -11.79 13.21 -25.21
C GLY A 798 -10.74 12.29 -24.58
N PHE A 799 -9.69 12.84 -23.97
CA PHE A 799 -8.69 12.10 -23.18
C PHE A 799 -9.16 11.88 -21.74
N LEU A 800 -9.77 12.90 -21.12
CA LEU A 800 -10.35 12.86 -19.76
C LEU A 800 -11.68 12.09 -19.70
N GLY A 801 -12.37 11.99 -20.83
CA GLY A 801 -13.64 11.27 -20.97
C GLY A 801 -14.88 12.16 -20.80
N THR A 802 -14.73 13.49 -20.82
CA THR A 802 -15.81 14.46 -20.81
C THR A 802 -16.47 14.65 -22.18
N ASP A 803 -17.60 15.36 -22.28
CA ASP A 803 -18.30 15.63 -23.55
C ASP A 803 -17.93 17.00 -24.14
N PRO A 804 -17.21 17.08 -25.29
CA PRO A 804 -16.88 18.32 -26.01
C PRO A 804 -18.02 19.17 -26.55
N GLY A 805 -19.23 19.03 -26.02
CA GLY A 805 -20.32 19.92 -26.32
C GLY A 805 -21.16 20.26 -25.10
N ASP A 806 -20.69 19.90 -23.91
CA ASP A 806 -21.27 20.18 -22.62
C ASP A 806 -20.19 20.76 -21.71
N SER A 807 -20.34 22.02 -21.30
CA SER A 807 -19.32 22.74 -20.53
C SER A 807 -19.30 22.41 -19.04
N ASP A 808 -19.97 21.33 -18.64
CA ASP A 808 -20.24 20.91 -17.25
C ASP A 808 -20.80 19.48 -17.36
N THR A 809 -19.90 18.49 -17.45
CA THR A 809 -20.19 17.11 -17.86
C THR A 809 -20.95 16.33 -16.79
N ASP A 810 -20.66 16.57 -15.51
CA ASP A 810 -21.31 15.92 -14.36
C ASP A 810 -22.48 16.72 -13.77
N ASP A 811 -22.73 17.94 -14.25
CA ASP A 811 -23.83 18.82 -13.85
C ASP A 811 -23.73 19.33 -12.39
N ASP A 812 -22.53 19.38 -11.82
CA ASP A 812 -22.25 19.77 -10.42
C ASP A 812 -22.35 21.30 -10.18
N GLY A 813 -22.29 22.09 -11.27
CA GLY A 813 -22.37 23.54 -11.29
C GLY A 813 -21.03 24.27 -11.44
N THR A 814 -19.93 23.54 -11.51
CA THR A 814 -18.63 23.96 -12.03
C THR A 814 -18.61 23.69 -13.54
N ALA A 815 -17.53 24.02 -14.22
CA ALA A 815 -17.38 23.74 -15.64
C ALA A 815 -16.12 22.91 -15.79
N ASP A 816 -16.07 21.95 -16.71
CA ASP A 816 -14.97 20.98 -16.81
C ASP A 816 -13.58 21.67 -16.78
N GLY A 817 -13.44 22.79 -17.49
CA GLY A 817 -12.20 23.60 -17.52
C GLY A 817 -11.99 24.60 -16.39
N SER A 818 -12.79 24.54 -15.33
CA SER A 818 -12.72 25.40 -14.15
C SER A 818 -12.73 24.62 -12.84
N GLU A 819 -12.71 23.30 -12.91
CA GLU A 819 -12.58 22.44 -11.75
C GLU A 819 -11.14 22.31 -11.29
N ALA A 820 -11.00 21.97 -10.01
CA ALA A 820 -9.71 21.73 -9.38
C ALA A 820 -9.09 20.44 -9.92
N ASN A 821 -7.83 20.51 -10.35
CA ASN A 821 -7.04 19.38 -10.82
C ASN A 821 -7.78 18.46 -11.84
N PRO A 822 -8.22 18.98 -13.00
CA PRO A 822 -9.20 18.30 -13.86
C PRO A 822 -8.71 17.00 -14.50
N SER A 823 -7.43 16.66 -14.35
CA SER A 823 -6.83 15.42 -14.85
C SER A 823 -6.71 14.30 -13.81
N LEU A 824 -7.08 14.57 -12.55
CA LEU A 824 -6.88 13.68 -11.42
C LEU A 824 -8.18 13.22 -10.77
N ASP A 825 -8.05 12.07 -10.12
CA ASP A 825 -9.02 11.40 -9.26
C ASP A 825 -8.54 11.65 -7.82
N MET A 826 -9.21 12.55 -7.10
CA MET A 826 -8.71 13.13 -5.85
C MET A 826 -9.03 12.29 -4.62
N ASP A 827 -10.17 11.61 -4.63
CA ASP A 827 -10.66 10.75 -3.56
C ASP A 827 -10.38 9.25 -3.80
N GLY A 828 -9.97 8.89 -5.02
CA GLY A 828 -9.67 7.53 -5.45
C GLY A 828 -10.91 6.70 -5.76
N ASP A 829 -12.03 7.33 -6.13
CA ASP A 829 -13.28 6.64 -6.46
C ASP A 829 -13.32 6.11 -7.91
N GLY A 830 -12.40 6.58 -8.77
CA GLY A 830 -12.26 6.19 -10.17
C GLY A 830 -12.82 7.18 -11.18
N LEU A 831 -13.35 8.31 -10.73
CA LEU A 831 -13.74 9.46 -11.54
C LEU A 831 -12.66 10.54 -11.46
N VAL A 832 -12.48 11.28 -12.55
CA VAL A 832 -11.67 12.51 -12.52
C VAL A 832 -12.62 13.66 -12.28
N GLY A 833 -12.13 14.76 -11.68
CA GLY A 833 -12.96 15.93 -11.31
C GLY A 833 -14.10 16.22 -12.29
N PRO A 834 -13.85 16.37 -13.61
CA PRO A 834 -14.90 16.76 -14.58
C PRO A 834 -16.00 15.74 -14.86
N ARG A 835 -15.99 14.67 -14.09
CA ARG A 835 -16.92 13.55 -14.17
C ARG A 835 -17.40 13.15 -12.78
N ASP A 836 -16.99 13.89 -11.76
CA ASP A 836 -17.17 13.62 -10.34
C ASP A 836 -17.89 14.80 -9.70
N THR A 837 -18.99 14.52 -9.00
CA THR A 837 -19.85 15.60 -8.51
C THR A 837 -19.40 16.18 -7.16
N ASP A 838 -18.54 15.47 -6.42
CA ASP A 838 -18.06 15.75 -5.06
C ASP A 838 -16.66 15.14 -4.91
N SER A 839 -15.66 15.84 -5.47
CA SER A 839 -14.31 15.34 -5.74
C SER A 839 -13.49 14.98 -4.49
N ASP A 840 -13.96 15.33 -3.29
CA ASP A 840 -13.33 14.99 -2.02
C ASP A 840 -14.21 14.20 -1.06
N ASN A 841 -15.40 13.77 -1.49
CA ASN A 841 -16.34 12.93 -0.76
C ASN A 841 -16.76 13.48 0.61
N ASP A 842 -17.04 14.77 0.66
CA ASP A 842 -17.42 15.44 1.89
C ASP A 842 -18.94 15.67 2.03
N ALA A 843 -19.69 15.36 0.97
CA ALA A 843 -21.13 15.52 0.73
C ALA A 843 -21.57 16.86 0.14
N LEU A 844 -20.68 17.82 -0.06
CA LEU A 844 -20.94 19.04 -0.83
C LEU A 844 -20.51 18.82 -2.28
N PHE A 845 -21.32 19.28 -3.23
CA PHE A 845 -20.91 19.24 -4.63
C PHE A 845 -19.90 20.36 -4.92
N ASP A 846 -18.90 20.11 -5.77
CA ASP A 846 -17.78 21.03 -6.04
C ASP A 846 -18.27 22.44 -6.40
N GLY A 847 -19.31 22.53 -7.24
CA GLY A 847 -19.94 23.79 -7.62
C GLY A 847 -20.51 24.55 -6.42
N THR A 848 -21.06 23.87 -5.42
CA THR A 848 -21.55 24.47 -4.17
C THR A 848 -20.40 25.09 -3.37
N GLU A 849 -19.29 24.37 -3.29
CA GLU A 849 -18.09 24.74 -2.53
C GLU A 849 -17.34 25.91 -3.16
N ALA A 850 -17.22 25.88 -4.50
CA ALA A 850 -16.71 26.98 -5.32
C ALA A 850 -17.62 28.23 -5.25
N GLY A 851 -18.83 28.12 -4.68
CA GLY A 851 -19.79 29.19 -4.50
C GLY A 851 -20.63 29.50 -5.76
N SER A 852 -20.84 28.49 -6.60
CA SER A 852 -21.63 28.55 -7.84
C SER A 852 -23.12 28.77 -7.54
N ASP A 853 -23.80 29.47 -8.46
CA ASP A 853 -25.25 29.62 -8.44
C ASP A 853 -25.98 28.67 -9.40
N CYS A 854 -25.28 27.62 -9.87
CA CYS A 854 -25.71 26.63 -10.85
C CYS A 854 -26.27 27.29 -12.14
N SER A 855 -25.63 28.38 -12.58
CA SER A 855 -26.13 29.17 -13.71
C SER A 855 -25.36 28.97 -15.01
N ASP A 856 -24.39 28.06 -15.03
CA ASP A 856 -23.78 27.63 -16.26
C ASP A 856 -24.83 27.06 -17.24
N ALA A 857 -24.51 27.15 -18.53
CA ALA A 857 -25.39 26.67 -19.57
C ALA A 857 -25.29 25.15 -19.76
N GLY A 858 -24.17 24.53 -19.36
CA GLY A 858 -23.96 23.08 -19.28
C GLY A 858 -24.85 22.47 -18.22
N THR A 859 -24.72 22.90 -16.96
CA THR A 859 -25.45 22.38 -15.78
C THR A 859 -26.93 22.02 -16.01
N ASP A 860 -27.24 20.72 -16.12
CA ASP A 860 -28.61 20.20 -16.13
C ASP A 860 -29.14 20.01 -14.70
N LEU A 861 -29.71 21.09 -14.16
CA LEU A 861 -30.43 21.12 -12.87
C LEU A 861 -31.54 20.05 -12.70
N SER A 862 -31.90 19.29 -13.74
CA SER A 862 -32.83 18.18 -13.63
C SER A 862 -32.20 16.88 -13.13
N LYS A 863 -30.88 16.80 -13.13
CA LYS A 863 -30.07 15.68 -12.64
C LYS A 863 -29.95 15.70 -11.13
N GLY A 864 -29.67 16.88 -10.58
CA GLY A 864 -29.73 17.11 -9.13
C GLY A 864 -28.37 17.31 -8.48
N HIS A 865 -27.30 17.21 -9.27
CA HIS A 865 -25.90 17.32 -8.87
C HIS A 865 -25.44 18.75 -8.54
N CYS A 866 -26.29 19.78 -8.68
CA CYS A 866 -25.95 21.14 -8.24
C CYS A 866 -26.92 21.70 -7.21
N ILE A 867 -26.38 22.14 -6.07
CA ILE A 867 -27.09 22.93 -5.08
C ILE A 867 -26.58 24.38 -5.13
N PRO A 868 -27.43 25.36 -5.49
CA PRO A 868 -26.95 26.74 -5.60
C PRO A 868 -26.52 27.27 -4.25
N ASP A 869 -25.31 27.84 -4.20
CA ASP A 869 -24.78 28.43 -2.99
C ASP A 869 -25.70 29.55 -2.45
N ALA A 870 -26.00 29.44 -1.16
CA ALA A 870 -27.03 30.23 -0.50
C ALA A 870 -26.57 31.65 -0.15
N ASP A 871 -25.26 31.91 -0.09
CA ASP A 871 -24.70 33.20 0.30
C ASP A 871 -23.90 33.95 -0.79
N SER A 872 -23.88 33.39 -2.00
CA SER A 872 -23.25 33.88 -3.23
C SER A 872 -21.72 33.96 -3.14
N GLY A 873 -21.08 32.85 -2.74
CA GLY A 873 -19.65 32.64 -2.56
C GLY A 873 -19.07 33.47 -1.44
N ALA A 874 -19.89 33.85 -0.44
CA ALA A 874 -19.38 34.56 0.73
C ALA A 874 -18.70 33.61 1.71
N THR A 875 -19.16 32.36 1.72
CA THR A 875 -18.48 31.17 2.26
C THR A 875 -18.13 30.28 1.06
N ARG A 876 -16.95 29.66 1.09
CA ARG A 876 -16.45 28.72 0.09
C ARG A 876 -15.54 27.74 0.82
N THR A 877 -15.56 26.50 0.38
CA THR A 877 -14.71 25.39 0.80
C THR A 877 -13.95 24.91 -0.43
N SER A 878 -12.95 24.04 -0.23
CA SER A 878 -12.13 23.52 -1.32
C SER A 878 -12.76 22.23 -1.85
N PRO A 879 -13.02 22.12 -3.17
CA PRO A 879 -13.57 20.91 -3.77
C PRO A 879 -12.72 19.64 -3.67
N ILE A 880 -11.46 19.79 -3.25
CA ILE A 880 -10.48 18.69 -3.21
C ILE A 880 -9.93 18.46 -1.79
N LEU A 881 -10.45 19.17 -0.80
CA LEU A 881 -10.06 19.02 0.60
C LEU A 881 -11.28 18.83 1.50
N MET A 882 -11.56 17.56 1.78
CA MET A 882 -12.68 17.09 2.60
C MET A 882 -12.88 17.80 3.95
N ASP A 883 -11.85 18.48 4.49
CA ASP A 883 -11.90 19.32 5.71
C ASP A 883 -11.04 20.57 5.46
N THR A 884 -11.66 21.65 4.94
CA THR A 884 -10.97 22.86 4.49
C THR A 884 -10.18 23.55 5.61
N ASP A 885 -10.60 23.43 6.87
CA ASP A 885 -9.97 24.14 7.99
C ASP A 885 -9.07 23.29 8.90
N GLY A 886 -9.05 21.98 8.66
CA GLY A 886 -8.22 20.99 9.35
C GLY A 886 -8.62 20.78 10.81
N GLY A 887 -9.86 21.08 11.17
CA GLY A 887 -10.41 20.94 12.53
C GLY A 887 -10.76 19.50 12.91
N GLY A 888 -10.94 18.63 11.91
CA GLY A 888 -11.23 17.20 12.01
C GLY A 888 -12.70 16.83 11.78
N LEU A 889 -13.52 17.71 11.21
CA LEU A 889 -14.84 17.42 10.64
C LEU A 889 -14.87 17.81 9.17
N ARG A 890 -15.64 17.07 8.38
CA ARG A 890 -15.80 17.36 6.95
C ARG A 890 -16.67 18.57 6.70
N ASP A 891 -16.47 19.32 5.61
CA ASP A 891 -17.19 20.57 5.39
C ASP A 891 -18.69 20.35 5.21
N GLY A 892 -19.12 19.33 4.47
CA GLY A 892 -20.52 18.91 4.38
C GLY A 892 -21.11 18.44 5.71
N SER A 893 -20.30 17.93 6.63
CA SER A 893 -20.74 17.63 8.00
C SER A 893 -20.96 18.88 8.84
N GLU A 894 -20.24 19.96 8.55
CA GLU A 894 -20.37 21.26 9.19
C GLU A 894 -21.51 22.10 8.58
N ASP A 895 -21.66 22.08 7.26
CA ASP A 895 -22.84 22.56 6.51
C ASP A 895 -23.77 21.40 6.17
N PHE A 896 -24.32 20.74 7.19
CA PHE A 896 -25.21 19.59 7.00
C PHE A 896 -26.48 19.87 6.19
N ASN A 897 -26.75 21.13 5.81
CA ASN A 897 -27.87 21.49 4.95
C ASN A 897 -27.47 21.63 3.46
N LEU A 898 -26.16 21.50 3.18
CA LEU A 898 -25.51 21.36 1.88
C LEU A 898 -25.79 22.53 0.96
N ASN A 899 -25.69 23.75 1.47
CA ASN A 899 -26.05 24.96 0.71
C ASN A 899 -24.89 25.96 0.55
N GLY A 900 -23.68 25.57 0.95
CA GLY A 900 -22.46 26.36 0.85
C GLY A 900 -22.36 27.52 1.84
N ALA A 901 -23.33 27.71 2.75
CA ALA A 901 -23.39 28.90 3.59
C ALA A 901 -23.35 28.59 5.09
N THR A 902 -22.51 29.32 5.84
CA THR A 902 -22.49 29.22 7.31
C THR A 902 -23.81 29.67 7.94
N ASP A 903 -24.61 28.73 8.41
CA ASP A 903 -25.97 28.99 8.86
C ASP A 903 -26.19 28.82 10.39
N GLY A 904 -27.34 29.31 10.84
CA GLY A 904 -27.65 29.38 12.27
C GLY A 904 -28.04 28.04 12.90
N GLY A 905 -27.08 27.20 13.28
CA GLY A 905 -27.32 25.89 13.89
C GLY A 905 -26.36 24.79 13.44
N GLU A 906 -25.55 25.11 12.45
CA GLU A 906 -24.45 24.36 11.83
C GLU A 906 -23.10 24.70 12.47
N GLY A 907 -22.07 23.98 12.02
CA GLY A 907 -20.66 24.30 12.24
C GLY A 907 -20.22 25.44 11.33
N ASN A 908 -18.92 25.64 11.22
CA ASN A 908 -18.35 26.58 10.28
C ASN A 908 -17.07 25.96 9.73
N ALA A 909 -17.16 25.41 8.52
CA ALA A 909 -16.10 24.80 7.69
C ALA A 909 -14.84 25.66 7.43
N LEU A 910 -14.70 26.81 8.11
CA LEU A 910 -13.58 27.74 8.03
C LEU A 910 -13.07 28.15 9.43
N ASP A 911 -13.50 27.48 10.50
CA ASP A 911 -13.07 27.67 11.90
C ASP A 911 -13.03 26.34 12.68
N GLY A 912 -11.93 25.59 12.52
CA GLY A 912 -11.62 24.31 13.19
C GLY A 912 -11.64 24.31 14.73
N GLY A 913 -11.91 25.47 15.33
CA GLY A 913 -12.14 25.64 16.75
C GLY A 913 -13.54 25.26 17.22
N ASP A 914 -14.49 25.00 16.30
CA ASP A 914 -15.91 24.82 16.63
C ASP A 914 -16.50 23.41 16.36
N ASP A 915 -15.72 22.53 15.74
CA ASP A 915 -16.02 21.16 15.31
C ASP A 915 -16.48 20.26 16.44
N GLY A 916 -15.87 20.40 17.62
CA GLY A 916 -16.19 19.60 18.81
C GLY A 916 -17.61 19.82 19.36
N VAL A 917 -18.46 20.56 18.65
CA VAL A 917 -19.85 20.87 18.96
C VAL A 917 -20.84 19.98 18.18
N LEU A 918 -20.45 19.46 17.01
CA LEU A 918 -21.24 18.51 16.23
C LEU A 918 -20.96 17.08 16.71
N GLY A 919 -21.99 16.24 16.69
CA GLY A 919 -21.91 14.87 17.21
C GLY A 919 -21.90 13.90 16.05
N ASP A 920 -21.08 12.87 16.16
CA ASP A 920 -21.05 11.68 15.32
C ASP A 920 -21.39 10.50 16.24
N GLY A 921 -22.52 9.85 15.95
CA GLY A 921 -23.24 8.98 16.87
C GLY A 921 -22.70 7.55 16.95
N ASP A 922 -22.17 7.05 15.84
CA ASP A 922 -21.69 5.70 15.56
C ASP A 922 -20.20 5.66 15.17
N GLY A 923 -19.62 6.76 14.72
CA GLY A 923 -18.19 6.93 14.54
C GLY A 923 -17.69 6.65 13.13
N ASP A 924 -18.52 6.84 12.09
CA ASP A 924 -18.20 6.56 10.69
C ASP A 924 -17.57 7.75 9.94
N GLY A 925 -17.65 8.96 10.51
CA GLY A 925 -17.09 10.18 9.91
C GLY A 925 -18.14 11.20 9.46
N LEU A 926 -19.42 10.85 9.40
CA LEU A 926 -20.51 11.79 9.13
C LEU A 926 -21.12 12.33 10.42
N SER A 927 -21.58 13.59 10.39
CA SER A 927 -22.27 14.18 11.54
C SER A 927 -23.72 13.71 11.65
N ASP A 928 -24.24 13.55 12.88
CA ASP A 928 -25.66 13.28 13.19
C ASP A 928 -26.62 14.24 12.44
N GLY A 929 -26.12 15.44 12.10
CA GLY A 929 -26.84 16.46 11.35
C GLY A 929 -26.92 16.14 9.86
N LEU A 930 -25.79 15.80 9.25
CA LEU A 930 -25.68 15.46 7.83
C LEU A 930 -26.41 14.18 7.52
N GLU A 931 -26.22 13.14 8.33
CA GLU A 931 -26.94 11.87 8.18
C GLU A 931 -28.47 12.05 8.24
N ALA A 932 -28.94 12.98 9.07
CA ALA A 932 -30.36 13.30 9.12
C ALA A 932 -30.87 14.03 7.86
N THR A 933 -29.99 14.73 7.14
CA THR A 933 -30.27 15.38 5.85
C THR A 933 -30.27 14.35 4.72
N LEU A 934 -29.22 13.52 4.62
CA LEU A 934 -29.07 12.49 3.60
C LEU A 934 -30.07 11.34 3.79
N GLY A 935 -30.44 11.06 5.03
CA GLY A 935 -31.44 10.05 5.37
C GLY A 935 -30.86 8.74 5.89
N SER A 936 -29.54 8.68 6.05
CA SER A 936 -28.80 7.65 6.78
C SER A 936 -29.08 7.74 8.30
N ASN A 937 -28.47 6.85 9.07
CA ASN A 937 -28.85 6.58 10.44
C ASN A 937 -27.66 6.64 11.41
N SER A 938 -27.51 7.80 12.06
CA SER A 938 -26.64 8.21 13.22
C SER A 938 -26.42 7.28 14.42
N ALA A 939 -26.69 6.00 14.27
CA ALA A 939 -26.41 4.96 15.25
C ALA A 939 -26.05 3.63 14.58
N ASP A 940 -25.82 3.63 13.28
CA ASP A 940 -25.63 2.54 12.35
C ASP A 940 -24.72 3.03 11.21
N ALA A 941 -23.41 2.86 11.40
CA ALA A 941 -22.34 3.34 10.53
C ALA A 941 -22.31 2.76 9.09
N ASP A 942 -23.32 1.97 8.72
CA ASP A 942 -23.51 1.33 7.41
C ASP A 942 -25.03 1.16 7.29
N SER A 943 -25.66 2.17 6.71
CA SER A 943 -27.11 2.41 6.78
C SER A 943 -27.91 1.53 5.83
N ASP A 944 -27.30 1.07 4.74
CA ASP A 944 -27.91 0.25 3.71
C ASP A 944 -27.43 -1.21 3.70
N ASP A 945 -26.42 -1.53 4.52
CA ASP A 945 -25.86 -2.86 4.76
C ASP A 945 -25.14 -3.46 3.53
N ASP A 946 -24.48 -2.62 2.72
CA ASP A 946 -23.84 -2.97 1.46
C ASP A 946 -22.35 -3.39 1.57
N GLY A 947 -21.72 -3.08 2.70
CA GLY A 947 -20.33 -3.41 3.01
C GLY A 947 -19.39 -2.21 3.09
N LEU A 948 -19.82 -1.01 2.69
CA LEU A 948 -19.17 0.27 2.93
C LEU A 948 -19.79 0.96 4.14
N LEU A 949 -19.03 1.85 4.77
CA LEU A 949 -19.55 2.66 5.88
C LEU A 949 -20.07 3.98 5.31
N ASP A 950 -21.09 4.58 5.92
CA ASP A 950 -21.72 5.81 5.42
C ASP A 950 -20.71 6.93 5.12
N GLY A 951 -19.67 7.07 5.95
CA GLY A 951 -18.60 8.07 5.76
C GLY A 951 -17.49 7.68 4.76
N GLU A 952 -17.53 6.48 4.21
CA GLU A 952 -16.57 5.97 3.22
C GLU A 952 -17.22 5.75 1.84
N GLU A 953 -18.52 6.04 1.71
CA GLU A 953 -19.25 5.98 0.45
C GLU A 953 -18.88 7.18 -0.44
N PRO A 954 -18.58 6.94 -1.74
CA PRO A 954 -18.26 8.02 -2.65
C PRO A 954 -19.52 8.79 -3.06
N ASN A 955 -19.35 10.08 -3.29
CA ASN A 955 -20.42 11.02 -3.62
C ASN A 955 -21.65 10.86 -2.71
N PRO A 956 -21.52 10.90 -1.37
CA PRO A 956 -22.56 10.42 -0.45
C PRO A 956 -23.88 11.19 -0.52
N ALA A 957 -23.86 12.44 -1.02
CA ALA A 957 -25.06 13.24 -1.25
C ALA A 957 -25.74 13.00 -2.62
N ASP A 958 -25.04 12.37 -3.56
CA ASP A 958 -25.52 12.16 -4.92
C ASP A 958 -26.55 11.03 -5.02
N ASP A 959 -27.41 11.05 -6.05
CA ASP A 959 -28.37 9.99 -6.44
C ASP A 959 -27.97 9.50 -7.84
N THR A 960 -26.83 8.80 -7.91
CA THR A 960 -26.11 8.50 -9.16
C THR A 960 -26.99 7.75 -10.18
N ASN A 961 -27.77 6.76 -9.74
CA ASN A 961 -28.71 6.03 -10.61
C ASN A 961 -30.09 6.72 -10.79
N GLY A 962 -30.36 7.80 -10.06
CA GLY A 962 -31.58 8.62 -10.15
C GLY A 962 -32.86 7.92 -9.64
N ASP A 963 -32.75 6.95 -8.74
CA ASP A 963 -33.88 6.23 -8.16
C ASP A 963 -34.57 7.01 -7.01
N GLY A 964 -33.90 8.03 -6.47
CA GLY A 964 -34.35 8.91 -5.40
C GLY A 964 -33.83 8.55 -4.01
N ALA A 965 -32.82 7.70 -3.92
CA ALA A 965 -32.01 7.42 -2.73
C ALA A 965 -30.59 7.98 -2.99
N PRO A 966 -30.03 8.78 -2.07
CA PRO A 966 -28.62 9.14 -2.18
C PRO A 966 -27.73 7.91 -2.00
N ASN A 967 -26.52 7.95 -2.56
CA ASN A 967 -25.52 6.88 -2.52
C ASN A 967 -25.34 6.36 -1.09
N VAL A 968 -25.27 7.27 -0.09
CA VAL A 968 -25.09 6.90 1.33
C VAL A 968 -26.16 5.98 1.97
N VAL A 969 -27.22 5.69 1.22
CA VAL A 969 -28.29 4.77 1.63
C VAL A 969 -28.75 3.87 0.47
N ASP A 970 -27.98 3.80 -0.61
CA ASP A 970 -28.25 3.00 -1.79
C ASP A 970 -27.11 2.03 -2.12
N ALA A 971 -27.29 0.80 -1.66
CA ALA A 971 -26.32 -0.30 -1.76
C ALA A 971 -25.80 -0.68 -3.17
N ASP A 972 -26.25 -0.02 -4.23
CA ASP A 972 -25.98 -0.26 -5.65
C ASP A 972 -26.09 1.11 -6.36
N SER A 973 -25.16 2.02 -6.06
CA SER A 973 -25.24 3.45 -6.36
C SER A 973 -25.42 3.74 -7.85
N ASP A 974 -24.80 2.94 -8.73
CA ASP A 974 -24.94 3.06 -10.18
C ASP A 974 -26.07 2.20 -10.79
N GLY A 975 -26.65 1.29 -10.00
CA GLY A 975 -27.81 0.47 -10.35
C GLY A 975 -27.52 -0.64 -11.37
N ASP A 976 -26.26 -1.07 -11.47
CA ASP A 976 -25.81 -2.13 -12.38
C ASP A 976 -26.09 -3.54 -11.82
N GLY A 977 -26.34 -3.61 -10.51
CA GLY A 977 -26.72 -4.79 -9.76
C GLY A 977 -25.57 -5.53 -9.09
N LEU A 978 -24.34 -5.06 -9.20
CA LEU A 978 -23.28 -5.30 -8.21
C LEU A 978 -23.55 -4.38 -6.99
N PHE A 979 -22.85 -4.57 -5.88
CA PHE A 979 -23.08 -3.73 -4.69
C PHE A 979 -21.78 -3.00 -4.41
N ASP A 980 -21.84 -1.74 -3.98
CA ASP A 980 -20.68 -0.85 -3.94
C ASP A 980 -19.54 -1.42 -3.09
N GLY A 981 -19.88 -2.01 -1.93
CA GLY A 981 -18.91 -2.76 -1.12
C GLY A 981 -18.24 -3.92 -1.85
N THR A 982 -18.94 -4.62 -2.75
CA THR A 982 -18.35 -5.69 -3.59
C THR A 982 -17.37 -5.10 -4.61
N GLU A 983 -17.74 -3.98 -5.22
CA GLU A 983 -16.96 -3.31 -6.28
C GLU A 983 -15.64 -2.75 -5.76
N ARG A 984 -15.67 -2.21 -4.53
CA ARG A 984 -14.46 -1.75 -3.82
C ARG A 984 -13.65 -2.89 -3.20
N GLY A 985 -14.14 -4.13 -3.28
CA GLY A 985 -13.44 -5.34 -2.84
C GLY A 985 -13.56 -5.63 -1.34
N GLU A 986 -14.65 -5.20 -0.71
CA GLU A 986 -14.93 -5.41 0.70
C GLU A 986 -15.59 -6.77 1.00
N ASP A 987 -15.32 -7.31 2.19
CA ASP A 987 -15.69 -8.69 2.55
C ASP A 987 -16.98 -8.81 3.39
N CYS A 988 -17.79 -7.74 3.46
CA CYS A 988 -18.93 -7.57 4.38
C CYS A 988 -18.57 -7.80 5.86
N GLY A 989 -17.29 -7.66 6.22
CA GLY A 989 -16.74 -8.08 7.50
C GLY A 989 -16.93 -7.09 8.63
N ASP A 990 -17.35 -5.86 8.32
CA ASP A 990 -17.57 -4.83 9.34
C ASP A 990 -18.71 -5.21 10.30
N ALA A 991 -18.65 -4.66 11.50
CA ALA A 991 -19.65 -4.88 12.53
C ALA A 991 -20.91 -4.01 12.34
N ALA A 992 -20.81 -2.90 11.60
CA ALA A 992 -21.91 -2.04 11.20
C ALA A 992 -22.77 -2.74 10.15
N THR A 993 -22.13 -3.28 9.09
CA THR A 993 -22.80 -4.08 8.06
C THR A 993 -23.62 -5.21 8.67
N ASN A 994 -24.91 -5.27 8.33
CA ASN A 994 -25.79 -6.36 8.68
C ASN A 994 -26.11 -7.24 7.45
N PRO A 995 -25.34 -8.35 7.27
CA PRO A 995 -25.53 -9.32 6.19
C PRO A 995 -26.91 -9.98 6.11
N ALA A 996 -27.79 -9.77 7.11
CA ALA A 996 -29.16 -10.27 7.06
C ALA A 996 -30.12 -9.38 6.26
N ALA A 997 -29.74 -8.14 5.94
CA ALA A 997 -30.46 -7.29 4.98
C ALA A 997 -30.32 -7.84 3.56
N GLY A 998 -29.15 -8.40 3.24
CA GLY A 998 -28.86 -9.01 1.94
C GLY A 998 -28.58 -7.98 0.86
N ALA A 999 -27.99 -6.85 1.27
CA ALA A 999 -27.46 -5.78 0.45
C ALA A 999 -25.93 -5.84 0.30
N CYS A 1000 -25.22 -6.67 1.07
CA CYS A 1000 -23.80 -6.95 0.83
C CYS A 1000 -23.54 -8.36 0.28
N ILE A 1001 -22.63 -8.46 -0.71
CA ILE A 1001 -21.99 -9.70 -1.14
C ILE A 1001 -20.48 -9.54 -0.92
N ALA A 1002 -19.87 -10.49 -0.21
CA ALA A 1002 -18.46 -10.38 0.11
C ALA A 1002 -17.64 -10.63 -1.16
N ASP A 1003 -16.72 -9.73 -1.47
CA ASP A 1003 -15.79 -9.91 -2.56
C ASP A 1003 -14.90 -11.16 -2.34
N GLY A 1004 -14.86 -12.01 -3.36
CA GLY A 1004 -14.29 -13.35 -3.32
C GLY A 1004 -12.79 -13.40 -3.60
N ASP A 1005 -12.20 -12.32 -4.14
CA ASP A 1005 -10.77 -12.25 -4.47
C ASP A 1005 -9.98 -11.17 -3.72
N MET A 1006 -10.65 -10.42 -2.85
CA MET A 1006 -10.11 -9.42 -1.92
C MET A 1006 -9.51 -8.21 -2.63
N GLY A 1007 -10.26 -7.65 -3.58
CA GLY A 1007 -9.96 -6.48 -4.38
C GLY A 1007 -8.93 -6.74 -5.48
N ALA A 1008 -8.78 -8.00 -5.91
CA ALA A 1008 -7.92 -8.30 -7.06
C ALA A 1008 -8.61 -7.95 -8.38
N THR A 1009 -9.94 -8.06 -8.42
CA THR A 1009 -10.82 -7.43 -9.41
C THR A 1009 -11.64 -6.36 -8.67
N ARG A 1010 -11.73 -5.16 -9.24
CA ARG A 1010 -12.49 -4.02 -8.72
C ARG A 1010 -13.16 -3.30 -9.88
N THR A 1011 -14.25 -2.61 -9.59
CA THR A 1011 -15.02 -1.77 -10.52
C THR A 1011 -15.30 -0.43 -9.83
N VAL A 1012 -15.78 0.55 -10.60
CA VAL A 1012 -16.09 1.89 -10.11
C VAL A 1012 -17.57 1.92 -9.73
N SER A 1013 -17.88 2.05 -8.44
CA SER A 1013 -19.27 1.92 -7.91
C SER A 1013 -20.25 2.99 -8.35
N LEU A 1014 -19.75 4.05 -8.98
CA LEU A 1014 -20.55 5.12 -9.57
C LEU A 1014 -20.71 4.99 -11.09
N VAL A 1015 -20.07 4.00 -11.70
CA VAL A 1015 -20.06 3.81 -13.15
C VAL A 1015 -20.48 2.38 -13.50
N ALA A 1016 -21.73 2.26 -13.94
CA ALA A 1016 -22.37 0.99 -14.25
C ALA A 1016 -21.71 0.11 -15.34
N ASP A 1017 -20.64 0.56 -15.99
CA ASP A 1017 -19.87 -0.14 -17.04
C ASP A 1017 -18.44 0.43 -16.99
N THR A 1018 -17.62 -0.10 -16.08
CA THR A 1018 -16.29 0.42 -15.72
C THR A 1018 -15.37 0.54 -16.94
N ASP A 1019 -15.43 -0.41 -17.87
CA ASP A 1019 -14.51 -0.44 -19.02
C ASP A 1019 -15.07 0.18 -20.31
N GLY A 1020 -16.36 0.54 -20.31
CA GLY A 1020 -17.07 1.17 -21.42
C GLY A 1020 -17.25 0.26 -22.64
N GLY A 1021 -17.13 -1.06 -22.47
CA GLY A 1021 -17.29 -2.06 -23.52
C GLY A 1021 -18.76 -2.32 -23.91
N GLY A 1022 -19.70 -1.84 -23.08
CA GLY A 1022 -21.14 -1.81 -23.33
C GLY A 1022 -21.93 -2.89 -22.59
N ALA A 1023 -21.31 -3.61 -21.66
CA ALA A 1023 -21.99 -4.49 -20.72
C ALA A 1023 -21.82 -3.97 -19.30
N LEU A 1024 -22.87 -4.08 -18.48
CA LEU A 1024 -22.78 -3.63 -17.10
C LEU A 1024 -21.87 -4.58 -16.31
N ASP A 1025 -21.08 -4.06 -15.39
CA ASP A 1025 -20.10 -4.81 -14.60
C ASP A 1025 -20.78 -5.97 -13.88
N GLY A 1026 -21.95 -5.69 -13.32
CA GLY A 1026 -22.82 -6.67 -12.74
C GLY A 1026 -23.40 -7.71 -13.71
N ASP A 1027 -23.56 -7.41 -15.00
CA ASP A 1027 -23.92 -8.42 -16.01
C ASP A 1027 -22.69 -9.25 -16.45
N GLU A 1028 -21.49 -8.77 -16.18
CA GLU A 1028 -20.22 -9.40 -16.49
C GLU A 1028 -19.81 -10.35 -15.36
N ASP A 1029 -19.91 -9.88 -14.12
CA ASP A 1029 -19.89 -10.64 -12.86
C ASP A 1029 -21.27 -11.28 -12.59
N SER A 1030 -21.49 -12.43 -13.22
CA SER A 1030 -22.78 -13.11 -13.21
C SER A 1030 -23.21 -13.66 -11.84
N ASP A 1031 -22.30 -13.93 -10.91
CA ASP A 1031 -22.63 -14.37 -9.56
C ASP A 1031 -22.37 -13.33 -8.46
N LYS A 1032 -21.91 -12.15 -8.85
CA LYS A 1032 -21.89 -10.91 -8.06
C LYS A 1032 -20.94 -11.01 -6.88
N ASP A 1033 -19.89 -11.80 -7.03
CA ASP A 1033 -18.95 -12.07 -5.95
C ASP A 1033 -17.61 -11.33 -6.11
N GLY A 1034 -17.53 -10.38 -7.04
CA GLY A 1034 -16.37 -9.54 -7.29
C GLY A 1034 -15.20 -10.27 -7.96
N VAL A 1035 -15.34 -11.57 -8.28
CA VAL A 1035 -14.24 -12.38 -8.82
C VAL A 1035 -14.37 -12.59 -10.31
N PHE A 1036 -13.31 -12.27 -11.06
CA PHE A 1036 -13.21 -12.74 -12.44
C PHE A 1036 -12.91 -14.26 -12.51
N GLU A 1037 -13.94 -15.08 -12.72
CA GLU A 1037 -13.82 -16.53 -12.88
C GLU A 1037 -14.04 -17.06 -14.31
N ASN A 1038 -13.73 -18.34 -14.51
CA ASN A 1038 -13.94 -19.02 -15.79
C ASN A 1038 -15.44 -19.31 -16.00
N GLY A 1039 -16.17 -18.35 -16.56
CA GLY A 1039 -17.62 -18.44 -16.79
C GLY A 1039 -18.26 -17.07 -16.98
N GLU A 1040 -17.76 -16.09 -16.25
CA GLU A 1040 -18.00 -14.64 -16.36
C GLU A 1040 -17.27 -14.01 -17.56
N ARG A 1041 -17.58 -12.74 -17.77
CA ARG A 1041 -16.82 -11.75 -18.54
C ARG A 1041 -16.00 -10.91 -17.57
N ASP A 1042 -14.96 -10.26 -18.05
CA ASP A 1042 -14.06 -9.46 -17.22
C ASP A 1042 -14.54 -8.01 -17.22
N PRO A 1043 -15.07 -7.47 -16.10
CA PRO A 1043 -15.59 -6.09 -16.02
C PRO A 1043 -14.56 -4.98 -16.34
N ASN A 1044 -13.29 -5.37 -16.52
CA ASN A 1044 -12.18 -4.48 -16.85
C ASN A 1044 -11.56 -4.76 -18.24
N ASP A 1045 -12.17 -5.61 -19.08
CA ASP A 1045 -11.75 -5.88 -20.48
C ASP A 1045 -12.87 -5.60 -21.50
N PRO A 1046 -12.88 -4.40 -22.13
CA PRO A 1046 -13.99 -3.94 -22.98
C PRO A 1046 -14.10 -4.73 -24.30
N THR A 1047 -13.17 -5.67 -24.51
CA THR A 1047 -13.11 -6.51 -25.70
C THR A 1047 -13.97 -7.77 -25.58
N ASP A 1048 -14.41 -8.13 -24.38
CA ASP A 1048 -15.05 -9.40 -24.07
C ASP A 1048 -16.58 -9.30 -23.83
N ASP A 1049 -17.11 -8.08 -23.65
CA ASP A 1049 -18.52 -7.68 -23.50
C ASP A 1049 -19.43 -8.09 -24.65
N ASN A 1050 -18.79 -8.36 -25.78
CA ASN A 1050 -19.47 -8.66 -27.02
C ASN A 1050 -20.05 -10.08 -26.96
N GLU A 1051 -21.31 -10.17 -26.52
CA GLU A 1051 -22.17 -11.36 -26.52
C GLU A 1051 -21.93 -12.21 -27.78
N GLU A 1052 -21.20 -13.31 -27.61
CA GLU A 1052 -20.90 -14.40 -28.54
C GLU A 1052 -21.04 -14.04 -30.04
N LYS A 1053 -20.02 -13.38 -30.61
CA LYS A 1053 -19.93 -13.11 -32.07
C LYS A 1053 -20.24 -14.36 -32.90
N CYS A 1054 -21.43 -14.43 -33.48
CA CYS A 1054 -21.85 -15.56 -34.29
C CYS A 1054 -21.46 -15.33 -35.76
N LEU A 1055 -20.89 -16.36 -36.39
CA LEU A 1055 -20.61 -16.35 -37.83
C LEU A 1055 -21.63 -17.19 -38.59
N VAL A 1056 -22.23 -18.18 -37.92
CA VAL A 1056 -23.28 -19.04 -38.44
C VAL A 1056 -24.30 -19.35 -37.34
N ASP A 1057 -25.53 -19.71 -37.73
CA ASP A 1057 -26.57 -20.09 -36.75
C ASP A 1057 -26.15 -21.23 -35.82
N ALA A 1058 -25.23 -22.10 -36.25
CA ALA A 1058 -24.79 -23.24 -35.43
C ALA A 1058 -24.01 -22.81 -34.17
N ASP A 1059 -23.53 -21.56 -34.16
CA ASP A 1059 -22.88 -20.95 -33.00
C ASP A 1059 -23.95 -20.61 -31.94
N CYS A 1060 -25.16 -20.19 -32.38
CA CYS A 1060 -26.32 -19.85 -31.54
C CYS A 1060 -27.12 -21.06 -31.02
N GLY A 1061 -26.43 -22.16 -30.73
CA GLY A 1061 -27.01 -23.40 -30.20
C GLY A 1061 -27.42 -24.43 -31.26
N GLY A 1062 -28.05 -25.52 -30.79
CA GLY A 1062 -28.40 -26.66 -31.64
C GLY A 1062 -29.49 -26.37 -32.68
N LEU A 1063 -29.64 -27.25 -33.68
CA LEU A 1063 -30.57 -27.09 -34.83
C LEU A 1063 -32.05 -26.81 -34.50
N MET A 1064 -32.48 -26.89 -33.24
CA MET A 1064 -33.84 -26.60 -32.77
C MET A 1064 -33.83 -25.69 -31.54
N SER A 1065 -32.81 -24.83 -31.39
CA SER A 1065 -32.60 -23.96 -30.23
C SER A 1065 -33.65 -22.85 -30.13
N GLY A 1066 -34.22 -22.42 -31.26
CA GLY A 1066 -35.00 -21.19 -31.31
C GLY A 1066 -34.16 -19.92 -31.30
N ARG A 1067 -32.84 -20.04 -31.57
CA ARG A 1067 -31.91 -18.93 -31.72
C ARG A 1067 -31.14 -19.03 -33.04
N VAL A 1068 -30.89 -17.90 -33.70
CA VAL A 1068 -30.22 -17.79 -35.01
C VAL A 1068 -29.23 -16.64 -35.01
N CYS A 1069 -28.23 -16.71 -35.89
CA CYS A 1069 -27.21 -15.69 -36.01
C CYS A 1069 -27.66 -14.54 -36.93
N ASP A 1070 -27.77 -13.32 -36.44
CA ASP A 1070 -27.99 -12.16 -37.31
C ASP A 1070 -26.68 -11.68 -37.91
N ALA A 1071 -26.45 -12.08 -39.17
CA ALA A 1071 -25.23 -11.75 -39.91
C ALA A 1071 -25.06 -10.25 -40.24
N ALA A 1072 -26.01 -9.37 -39.88
CA ALA A 1072 -25.84 -7.92 -39.99
C ALA A 1072 -25.18 -7.30 -38.76
N ILE A 1073 -25.40 -7.90 -37.59
CA ILE A 1073 -24.90 -7.42 -36.28
C ILE A 1073 -23.97 -8.44 -35.61
N PHE A 1074 -23.79 -9.62 -36.21
CA PHE A 1074 -22.97 -10.73 -35.71
C PHE A 1074 -23.39 -11.27 -34.33
N MET A 1075 -24.68 -11.19 -33.98
CA MET A 1075 -25.21 -11.62 -32.68
C MET A 1075 -26.25 -12.74 -32.77
N CYS A 1076 -26.34 -13.54 -31.71
CA CYS A 1076 -27.33 -14.60 -31.59
C CYS A 1076 -28.68 -14.09 -31.07
N ILE A 1077 -29.67 -13.97 -31.97
CA ILE A 1077 -31.00 -13.48 -31.61
C ILE A 1077 -32.05 -14.60 -31.55
N ASP A 1078 -33.08 -14.39 -30.74
CA ASP A 1078 -34.27 -15.26 -30.71
C ASP A 1078 -34.95 -15.31 -32.09
N GLY A 1079 -35.00 -16.50 -32.67
CA GLY A 1079 -35.51 -16.67 -34.02
C GLY A 1079 -35.25 -18.05 -34.63
N CYS A 1080 -35.64 -18.18 -35.89
CA CYS A 1080 -35.53 -19.44 -36.62
C CYS A 1080 -35.41 -19.19 -38.12
N ARG A 1081 -34.85 -20.15 -38.85
CA ARG A 1081 -34.86 -20.18 -40.32
C ARG A 1081 -35.73 -21.31 -40.83
N GLY A 1082 -36.55 -21.01 -41.84
CA GLY A 1082 -37.37 -22.02 -42.53
C GLY A 1082 -36.56 -22.99 -43.39
N MET A 1083 -35.36 -22.58 -43.83
CA MET A 1083 -34.39 -23.42 -44.54
C MET A 1083 -32.94 -23.03 -44.23
N GLY A 1084 -32.11 -24.03 -43.90
CA GLY A 1084 -30.64 -23.89 -43.88
C GLY A 1084 -30.04 -23.22 -42.66
N GLY A 1085 -30.73 -23.23 -41.52
CA GLY A 1085 -30.29 -22.65 -40.25
C GLY A 1085 -30.96 -23.31 -39.04
N ASN A 1086 -30.84 -22.71 -37.87
CA ASN A 1086 -31.49 -23.22 -36.65
C ASN A 1086 -33.01 -23.06 -36.70
N GLY A 1087 -33.72 -24.08 -36.25
CA GLY A 1087 -35.18 -24.16 -36.22
C GLY A 1087 -35.75 -23.98 -34.82
N CYS A 1088 -37.07 -24.06 -34.72
CA CYS A 1088 -37.77 -23.85 -33.45
C CYS A 1088 -37.73 -25.05 -32.50
N PRO A 1089 -37.81 -24.83 -31.18
CA PRO A 1089 -37.94 -25.89 -30.18
C PRO A 1089 -39.16 -26.79 -30.41
N GLN A 1090 -39.15 -27.97 -29.80
CA GLN A 1090 -40.14 -29.01 -30.04
C GLN A 1090 -41.58 -28.54 -29.72
N GLY A 1091 -42.44 -28.48 -30.74
CA GLY A 1091 -43.84 -28.04 -30.62
C GLY A 1091 -44.13 -26.67 -31.25
N MET A 1092 -43.09 -25.95 -31.66
CA MET A 1092 -43.19 -24.69 -32.36
C MET A 1092 -42.85 -24.82 -33.85
N VAL A 1093 -43.31 -23.87 -34.65
CA VAL A 1093 -43.14 -23.76 -36.10
C VAL A 1093 -42.56 -22.39 -36.40
N CYS A 1094 -41.56 -22.36 -37.27
CA CYS A 1094 -40.95 -21.11 -37.70
C CYS A 1094 -41.89 -20.32 -38.61
N THR A 1095 -42.04 -19.02 -38.36
CA THR A 1095 -42.82 -18.13 -39.24
C THR A 1095 -42.12 -17.85 -40.57
N SER A 1096 -40.79 -18.02 -40.64
CA SER A 1096 -40.02 -17.96 -41.87
C SER A 1096 -40.06 -19.29 -42.65
N ALA A 1097 -40.12 -19.19 -43.99
CA ALA A 1097 -40.15 -20.33 -44.90
C ALA A 1097 -38.85 -20.48 -45.73
N ASP A 1098 -37.89 -19.56 -45.56
CA ASP A 1098 -36.61 -19.54 -46.27
C ASP A 1098 -35.46 -19.26 -45.29
N ASN A 1099 -34.34 -18.71 -45.77
CA ASN A 1099 -33.17 -18.42 -44.94
C ASN A 1099 -33.24 -17.03 -44.26
N SER A 1100 -34.34 -16.29 -44.37
CA SER A 1100 -34.56 -15.09 -43.55
C SER A 1100 -34.90 -15.47 -42.10
N ILE A 1101 -34.58 -14.57 -41.17
CA ILE A 1101 -34.87 -14.74 -39.75
C ILE A 1101 -36.39 -14.59 -39.54
N GLY A 1102 -37.01 -15.61 -38.96
CA GLY A 1102 -38.39 -15.61 -38.49
C GLY A 1102 -38.45 -15.91 -36.99
N THR A 1103 -39.65 -16.01 -36.47
CA THR A 1103 -39.96 -16.25 -35.05
C THR A 1103 -40.59 -17.62 -34.83
N CYS A 1104 -40.45 -18.15 -33.61
CA CYS A 1104 -41.04 -19.44 -33.23
C CYS A 1104 -42.44 -19.30 -32.65
N GLU A 1105 -43.41 -19.93 -33.29
CA GLU A 1105 -44.82 -19.89 -32.85
C GLU A 1105 -45.36 -21.30 -32.59
N ASN A 1106 -46.27 -21.46 -31.62
CA ASN A 1106 -46.87 -22.75 -31.30
C ASN A 1106 -47.61 -23.37 -32.50
N GLY A 1107 -47.16 -24.55 -32.94
CA GLY A 1107 -47.75 -25.27 -34.06
C GLY A 1107 -49.13 -25.81 -33.71
N ALA A 1108 -50.19 -25.18 -34.23
CA ALA A 1108 -51.55 -25.69 -34.11
C ALA A 1108 -51.70 -27.08 -34.75
N GLY A 1109 -51.79 -28.12 -33.92
CA GLY A 1109 -52.12 -29.47 -34.34
C GLY A 1109 -53.43 -29.51 -35.12
N GLY A 1110 -53.40 -30.02 -36.34
CA GLY A 1110 -54.60 -30.25 -37.13
C GLY A 1110 -55.47 -31.38 -36.55
N ALA A 1111 -56.79 -31.20 -36.60
CA ALA A 1111 -57.70 -32.29 -36.91
C ALA A 1111 -59.01 -31.80 -37.54
N GLY A 1112 -59.19 -32.13 -38.82
CA GLY A 1112 -60.50 -32.53 -39.34
C GLY A 1112 -61.29 -31.48 -40.11
N GLY A 1113 -61.03 -31.38 -41.42
CA GLY A 1113 -62.03 -30.87 -42.34
C GLY A 1113 -63.29 -31.73 -42.32
N SER A 1114 -64.46 -31.11 -42.15
CA SER A 1114 -65.70 -31.53 -42.78
C SER A 1114 -66.82 -30.52 -42.53
N GLY A 1115 -67.18 -29.78 -43.58
CA GLY A 1115 -68.58 -29.43 -43.81
C GLY A 1115 -68.99 -27.99 -43.54
N GLY A 1116 -69.08 -27.23 -44.64
CA GLY A 1116 -70.36 -26.61 -45.01
C GLY A 1116 -70.73 -25.29 -44.34
N MET A 1117 -70.39 -24.21 -45.06
CA MET A 1117 -71.20 -23.01 -45.33
C MET A 1117 -71.90 -22.27 -44.17
N GLY A 1118 -71.58 -20.97 -44.09
CA GLY A 1118 -72.45 -19.92 -43.55
C GLY A 1118 -71.75 -19.12 -42.46
N GLY A 1119 -71.69 -17.80 -42.46
CA GLY A 1119 -72.31 -16.78 -43.29
C GLY A 1119 -71.84 -15.42 -42.79
N GLN A 1120 -71.82 -14.44 -43.69
CA GLN A 1120 -71.46 -13.06 -43.42
C GLN A 1120 -72.39 -12.39 -42.39
N GLY A 1121 -71.83 -11.39 -41.70
CA GLY A 1121 -72.49 -10.09 -41.62
C GLY A 1121 -72.83 -9.60 -40.22
N GLY A 1122 -71.87 -8.91 -39.60
CA GLY A 1122 -71.97 -7.46 -39.41
C GLY A 1122 -72.91 -6.89 -38.33
N VAL A 1123 -72.37 -5.82 -37.75
CA VAL A 1123 -73.01 -4.64 -37.14
C VAL A 1123 -73.32 -4.71 -35.65
N GLY A 1124 -72.81 -3.69 -34.95
CA GLY A 1124 -73.60 -3.00 -33.93
C GLY A 1124 -72.89 -2.89 -32.59
N GLY A 1125 -72.32 -1.71 -32.32
CA GLY A 1125 -71.66 -1.43 -31.06
C GLY A 1125 -72.59 -1.06 -29.90
N SER A 1126 -71.91 -0.51 -28.89
CA SER A 1126 -72.38 0.11 -27.65
C SER A 1126 -72.81 -0.83 -26.51
N GLY A 1127 -72.02 -0.74 -25.44
CA GLY A 1127 -72.48 -0.03 -24.24
C GLY A 1127 -73.17 -0.87 -23.18
N GLY A 1128 -72.62 -0.82 -21.97
CA GLY A 1128 -73.41 -0.97 -20.76
C GLY A 1128 -72.91 -2.03 -19.78
N GLN A 1129 -72.21 -1.53 -18.77
CA GLN A 1129 -72.18 -2.01 -17.38
C GLN A 1129 -73.40 -2.86 -16.97
N GLY A 1130 -73.17 -3.80 -16.06
CA GLY A 1130 -74.25 -4.25 -15.19
C GLY A 1130 -73.91 -5.52 -14.43
N GLY A 1131 -73.47 -5.35 -13.19
CA GLY A 1131 -73.04 -6.40 -12.28
C GLY A 1131 -74.03 -7.55 -12.04
N GLY A 1132 -73.51 -8.60 -11.40
CA GLY A 1132 -74.32 -9.68 -10.89
C GLY A 1132 -73.47 -10.85 -10.43
N LYS A 1133 -73.04 -10.76 -9.16
CA LYS A 1133 -72.41 -11.78 -8.31
C LYS A 1133 -72.40 -13.23 -8.83
N GLY A 1134 -71.24 -13.88 -8.66
CA GLY A 1134 -71.06 -15.32 -8.57
C GLY A 1134 -69.64 -15.62 -8.17
#